data_AF-A0A161XZ78-F1
#
_entry.id   AF-A0A161XZ78-F1
#
_cell.length_a   1.000
_cell.length_b   1.000
_cell.length_c   1.000
_cell.angle_alpha   90.00
_cell.angle_beta   90.00
_cell.angle_gamma   90.00
#
_symmetry.space_group_name_H-M   'P 1'
#
loop_
_entity.id
_entity.type
_entity.pdbx_description
1 polymer ?
#
loop_
_entity_poly.entity_id
_entity_poly.type
_entity_poly.pdbx_seq_one_letter_code
_entity_poly.pdbx_strand_id
1 'polypeptide(L)'
;LSLVMPSSDTHPRPPFSSLPLDPNGPPGNAWGLYGKDDRLGALNLLTPAVVAAAAASEIRTGDRVSLDWSLNNPSQPSFGRAPFESKLVNRAHPSGDKRTVNDDILHFNTQCSSQWDGFRHYGYQKAKRYYNNTTQDDLENPEIIGIDAWVEKGGIVGRGVLLDYAGFCARNSIPLDAFASSDVSLRHLQQIAAEQNITFRPGDILFIRSGFTAGYNAKNDAAQKAVAARSSPDFLGVEPTKDVLRWIWDTGFAAVAGDAPSFERAPIAGPHTAVGGVWKGEVWEDEMQGGGLLHQWLLGGWGLPIGEMFDLEALSAKCQELGRWTFFWPSTAFPPSPRRRQMDLDTDDVDSGVGIGTGSSGNGNANANVSVNGIHHPSVRRYSHSHHKGGPNHGHSLTRSQNNGSHVSGNGNPTPDGNGTGNNHSNHHADNGSVNNSIGSNSNGNLQQHQQLASPPLTHQSNPTPLTESGRRRRHRDKERVRVTRACDRCKKRKIRCTGIQPCELCIRTESHCTYNASYARGRQPPVATREDVARMDLDGLDVSVSDPNAAATTGDDSLMGSIVVDVSEPVGTDQQDETIMNDTNLAIGSVGPGTAEPPSRASPEPTQTDLQGHYVGPSSGVSFLLRVQKRLHQAVSFSQASSIFTFGDAPLPDFDPSGAFCVLLSKEEASTLLKRYFDFAVPTHRFLHRPTVEGWLEEFYSTMGAMKSQEDAPARRALLFMVFAQAQEYMGTTHSRENADASARYFLAADHQLSKERGAVRLTSVQARLCQCFWLLSQSRINHCWSLFGTAGHLALAIGLNRNRHADPAGGYNYIELECRRRTFWCAYSLDNYLSAALGRPRTFHDEDIDQELPSCSEDADLHADHITPRMGRGQSLMLAPVAHVKLSRIVSMILRDLYSIRPSSFSNRCVLAAKYSQNLKHWRAEMSQFLDDGVNTALLIPIFQRQRNVLNLAYWHAMILTHRPFLLSNFARLQRNGKARRRSVPHKDQTEESVHACLDAAMHVVDTVNDLIQAGQLFRAFWFTSYFAFSAVVILYVYTIQQRTAPAETWQAYFNAASRCQSQLASLADNESTLAARYCLVLEELRTEALRQTERLQHAEITHQNGGPHSRTNVVTGNEEVQGQPENHHLTSLNFPEVGHTEEFVGFDASPSSSLADMTSWGQFDSMVTISGISTLQPPF
;
A
#
# COMPACT_ATOMS: atom_id res chain seq x y z
N LEU A 1 -21.79 -37.76 -12.22
CA LEU A 1 -23.15 -37.22 -12.45
C LEU A 1 -23.00 -35.79 -12.95
N SER A 2 -23.49 -35.50 -14.16
CA SER A 2 -23.76 -34.19 -14.78
C SER A 2 -22.89 -32.99 -14.34
N LEU A 3 -22.01 -32.52 -15.23
CA LEU A 3 -21.42 -31.18 -15.11
C LEU A 3 -22.51 -30.10 -15.22
N VAL A 4 -22.35 -29.01 -14.47
CA VAL A 4 -22.78 -27.69 -14.92
C VAL A 4 -21.52 -27.01 -15.44
N MET A 5 -21.43 -26.80 -16.75
CA MET A 5 -20.34 -26.01 -17.35
C MET A 5 -20.48 -24.55 -16.89
N PRO A 6 -19.38 -23.86 -16.52
CA PRO A 6 -19.40 -22.40 -16.45
C PRO A 6 -19.63 -21.83 -17.86
N SER A 7 -20.34 -20.71 -17.96
CA SER A 7 -20.55 -20.01 -19.24
C SER A 7 -19.20 -19.52 -19.78
N SER A 8 -18.91 -19.87 -21.03
CA SER A 8 -17.67 -19.52 -21.71
C SER A 8 -17.77 -18.16 -22.40
N ASP A 9 -17.56 -17.08 -21.64
CA ASP A 9 -17.41 -15.72 -22.19
C ASP A 9 -16.03 -15.52 -22.87
N THR A 10 -15.27 -16.60 -23.04
CA THR A 10 -14.20 -16.68 -24.03
C THR A 10 -14.82 -16.96 -25.40
N HIS A 11 -14.94 -15.95 -26.26
CA HIS A 11 -15.10 -16.18 -27.69
C HIS A 11 -13.93 -17.06 -28.16
N PRO A 12 -14.15 -18.30 -28.64
CA PRO A 12 -13.05 -19.14 -29.10
C PRO A 12 -12.44 -18.49 -30.33
N ARG A 13 -11.13 -18.22 -30.29
CA ARG A 13 -10.39 -17.71 -31.46
C ARG A 13 -10.66 -18.66 -32.64
N PRO A 14 -11.30 -18.20 -33.72
CA PRO A 14 -11.68 -19.09 -34.82
C PRO A 14 -10.42 -19.56 -35.57
N PRO A 15 -10.46 -20.70 -36.29
CA PRO A 15 -9.27 -21.23 -36.95
C PRO A 15 -8.72 -20.24 -38.00
N PHE A 16 -7.40 -20.21 -38.21
CA PHE A 16 -6.75 -19.29 -39.17
C PHE A 16 -7.40 -19.28 -40.56
N SER A 17 -7.95 -20.41 -41.00
CA SER A 17 -8.64 -20.56 -42.29
C SER A 17 -9.98 -19.83 -42.42
N SER A 18 -10.50 -19.18 -41.37
CA SER A 18 -11.72 -18.36 -41.42
C SER A 18 -11.44 -16.85 -41.44
N LEU A 19 -10.19 -16.43 -41.57
CA LEU A 19 -9.81 -15.01 -41.69
C LEU A 19 -9.82 -14.60 -43.18
N PRO A 20 -10.22 -13.36 -43.55
CA PRO A 20 -10.61 -12.24 -42.67
C PRO A 20 -12.00 -12.40 -42.02
N LEU A 21 -12.19 -11.76 -40.85
CA LEU A 21 -13.49 -11.70 -40.17
C LEU A 21 -14.38 -10.53 -40.63
N ASP A 22 -13.80 -9.35 -40.87
CA ASP A 22 -14.48 -8.29 -41.63
C ASP A 22 -14.19 -8.48 -43.13
N PRO A 23 -15.19 -8.85 -43.96
CA PRO A 23 -15.00 -9.04 -45.40
C PRO A 23 -14.77 -7.73 -46.17
N ASN A 24 -14.93 -6.57 -45.53
CA ASN A 24 -14.59 -5.26 -46.08
C ASN A 24 -13.18 -4.80 -45.67
N GLY A 25 -12.56 -5.49 -44.71
CA GLY A 25 -11.20 -5.24 -44.25
C GLY A 25 -10.14 -5.93 -45.11
N PRO A 26 -8.85 -5.64 -44.87
CA PRO A 26 -7.74 -6.26 -45.57
C PRO A 26 -7.62 -7.76 -45.25
N PRO A 27 -6.94 -8.55 -46.10
CA PRO A 27 -6.84 -9.99 -45.93
C PRO A 27 -6.25 -10.39 -44.57
N GLY A 28 -6.84 -11.42 -43.97
CA GLY A 28 -6.36 -11.98 -42.71
C GLY A 28 -6.75 -11.22 -41.44
N ASN A 29 -7.50 -10.12 -41.52
CA ASN A 29 -7.92 -9.37 -40.34
C ASN A 29 -8.78 -10.21 -39.38
N ALA A 30 -8.67 -9.92 -38.08
CA ALA A 30 -9.54 -10.46 -37.04
C ALA A 30 -10.43 -9.38 -36.42
N TRP A 31 -10.79 -8.36 -37.21
CA TRP A 31 -11.51 -7.19 -36.73
C TRP A 31 -12.92 -7.56 -36.24
N GLY A 32 -13.39 -6.87 -35.21
CA GLY A 32 -14.65 -7.19 -34.52
C GLY A 32 -14.64 -8.45 -33.64
N LEU A 33 -13.59 -9.29 -33.62
CA LEU A 33 -13.54 -10.54 -32.82
C LEU A 33 -13.84 -10.34 -31.32
N TYR A 34 -13.36 -9.23 -30.76
CA TYR A 34 -13.59 -8.84 -29.37
C TYR A 34 -14.54 -7.62 -29.25
N GLY A 35 -15.27 -7.31 -30.33
CA GLY A 35 -16.12 -6.14 -30.46
C GLY A 35 -15.53 -5.02 -31.33
N LYS A 36 -16.42 -4.16 -31.86
CA LYS A 36 -16.06 -3.03 -32.74
C LYS A 36 -15.27 -1.90 -32.04
N ASP A 37 -15.36 -1.82 -30.72
CA ASP A 37 -14.74 -0.77 -29.89
C ASP A 37 -13.51 -1.31 -29.11
N ASP A 38 -13.02 -2.51 -29.46
CA ASP A 38 -11.88 -3.14 -28.79
C ASP A 38 -10.57 -2.36 -29.01
N ARG A 39 -9.80 -2.20 -27.92
CA ARG A 39 -8.48 -1.56 -27.88
C ARG A 39 -7.36 -2.51 -27.41
N LEU A 40 -7.66 -3.80 -27.18
CA LEU A 40 -6.76 -4.77 -26.53
C LEU A 40 -6.33 -5.93 -27.45
N GLY A 41 -7.13 -6.29 -28.46
CA GLY A 41 -6.81 -7.35 -29.41
C GLY A 41 -6.55 -8.70 -28.73
N ALA A 42 -5.45 -9.35 -29.09
CA ALA A 42 -5.03 -10.63 -28.52
C ALA A 42 -4.78 -10.60 -27.00
N LEU A 43 -4.58 -9.42 -26.39
CA LEU A 43 -4.49 -9.29 -24.93
C LEU A 43 -5.80 -9.63 -24.21
N ASN A 44 -6.95 -9.65 -24.91
CA ASN A 44 -8.21 -10.18 -24.36
C ASN A 44 -8.11 -11.67 -23.93
N LEU A 45 -7.10 -12.42 -24.39
CA LEU A 45 -6.81 -13.77 -23.91
C LEU A 45 -6.24 -13.80 -22.48
N LEU A 46 -5.64 -12.71 -22.00
CA LEU A 46 -5.08 -12.57 -20.65
C LEU A 46 -6.18 -12.30 -19.60
N THR A 47 -7.23 -13.11 -19.62
CA THR A 47 -8.33 -13.03 -18.65
C THR A 47 -7.81 -13.21 -17.21
N PRO A 48 -8.48 -12.66 -16.18
CA PRO A 48 -8.06 -12.83 -14.79
C PRO A 48 -7.87 -14.29 -14.35
N ALA A 49 -8.61 -15.23 -14.96
CA ALA A 49 -8.44 -16.66 -14.73
C ALA A 49 -7.14 -17.22 -15.34
N VAL A 50 -6.77 -16.80 -16.55
CA VAL A 50 -5.50 -17.16 -17.21
C VAL A 50 -4.32 -16.57 -16.46
N VAL A 51 -4.39 -15.29 -16.07
CA VAL A 51 -3.31 -14.62 -15.31
C VAL A 51 -3.14 -15.26 -13.93
N ALA A 52 -4.22 -15.56 -13.22
CA ALA A 52 -4.16 -16.27 -11.94
C ALA A 52 -3.60 -17.69 -12.08
N ALA A 53 -3.94 -18.41 -13.16
CA ALA A 53 -3.39 -19.72 -13.45
C ALA A 53 -1.88 -19.66 -13.71
N ALA A 54 -1.41 -18.70 -14.53
CA ALA A 54 0.01 -18.47 -14.80
C ALA A 54 0.79 -18.12 -13.53
N ALA A 55 0.28 -17.21 -12.70
CA ALA A 55 0.89 -16.87 -11.42
C ALA A 55 0.99 -18.10 -10.49
N ALA A 56 -0.08 -18.91 -10.41
CA ALA A 56 -0.11 -20.12 -9.60
C ALA A 56 0.69 -21.29 -10.17
N SER A 57 0.98 -21.34 -11.48
CA SER A 57 1.73 -22.40 -12.14
C SER A 57 3.24 -22.13 -12.24
N GLU A 58 3.64 -20.88 -12.48
CA GLU A 58 5.03 -20.55 -12.84
C GLU A 58 5.82 -19.83 -11.72
N ILE A 59 5.17 -19.13 -10.77
CA ILE A 59 5.88 -18.52 -9.62
C ILE A 59 6.27 -19.64 -8.65
N ARG A 60 7.56 -20.00 -8.65
CA ARG A 60 8.09 -21.18 -7.93
C ARG A 60 9.28 -20.92 -7.01
N THR A 61 10.28 -20.17 -7.48
CA THR A 61 11.57 -20.00 -6.76
C THR A 61 11.71 -18.65 -6.05
N GLY A 62 11.04 -17.61 -6.56
CA GLY A 62 11.22 -16.23 -6.09
C GLY A 62 12.39 -15.48 -6.75
N ASP A 63 13.09 -16.14 -7.68
CA ASP A 63 14.06 -15.48 -8.58
C ASP A 63 13.37 -14.39 -9.42
N ARG A 64 14.14 -13.37 -9.80
CA ARG A 64 13.72 -12.29 -10.68
C ARG A 64 14.81 -12.02 -11.71
N VAL A 65 14.41 -11.83 -12.95
CA VAL A 65 15.28 -11.48 -14.08
C VAL A 65 14.66 -10.24 -14.74
N SER A 66 15.48 -9.22 -15.01
CA SER A 66 15.06 -8.11 -15.88
C SER A 66 15.22 -8.55 -17.33
N LEU A 67 14.24 -8.25 -18.18
CA LEU A 67 14.38 -8.38 -19.64
C LEU A 67 14.58 -7.01 -20.32
N ASP A 68 14.62 -5.93 -19.54
CA ASP A 68 14.94 -4.60 -20.03
C ASP A 68 16.43 -4.55 -20.38
N TRP A 69 16.76 -4.39 -21.66
CA TRP A 69 18.09 -3.97 -22.10
C TRP A 69 18.29 -2.50 -21.71
N SER A 70 19.54 -2.05 -21.63
CA SER A 70 19.81 -0.69 -21.15
C SER A 70 19.43 0.34 -22.20
N LEU A 71 18.78 1.45 -21.81
CA LEU A 71 18.29 2.47 -22.74
C LEU A 71 19.37 3.07 -23.65
N ASN A 72 20.65 3.02 -23.26
CA ASN A 72 21.79 3.44 -24.08
C ASN A 72 22.26 2.37 -25.09
N ASN A 73 21.56 1.25 -25.21
CA ASN A 73 21.83 0.15 -26.14
C ASN A 73 20.58 -0.15 -26.99
N PRO A 74 20.72 -0.25 -28.34
CA PRO A 74 21.93 0.01 -29.12
C PRO A 74 22.43 1.46 -29.02
N SER A 75 23.76 1.62 -28.87
CA SER A 75 24.42 2.93 -28.71
C SER A 75 24.28 3.85 -29.91
N GLN A 76 23.93 3.27 -31.07
CA GLN A 76 23.30 3.95 -32.20
C GLN A 76 22.11 3.07 -32.65
N PRO A 77 20.86 3.52 -32.46
CA PRO A 77 19.68 2.83 -32.96
C PRO A 77 19.66 2.70 -34.49
N SER A 78 19.01 1.64 -34.97
CA SER A 78 18.80 1.39 -36.40
C SER A 78 17.65 2.27 -36.96
N PHE A 79 17.44 2.20 -38.27
CA PHE A 79 16.35 2.89 -38.98
C PHE A 79 16.35 4.44 -38.85
N GLY A 80 17.51 5.03 -38.54
CA GLY A 80 17.64 6.49 -38.36
C GLY A 80 16.95 7.04 -37.10
N ARG A 81 16.54 6.17 -36.16
CA ARG A 81 16.00 6.59 -34.86
C ARG A 81 17.08 7.34 -34.07
N ALA A 82 16.70 8.42 -33.39
CA ALA A 82 17.62 9.18 -32.53
C ALA A 82 18.16 8.30 -31.39
N PRO A 83 19.47 8.42 -31.04
CA PRO A 83 20.04 7.71 -29.90
C PRO A 83 19.46 8.21 -28.57
N PHE A 84 19.62 7.40 -27.52
CA PHE A 84 19.31 7.80 -26.15
C PHE A 84 20.30 8.86 -25.65
N GLU A 85 19.78 10.01 -25.25
CA GLU A 85 20.54 11.07 -24.58
C GLU A 85 20.12 11.16 -23.12
N SER A 86 21.07 10.91 -22.20
CA SER A 86 20.93 11.29 -20.79
C SER A 86 21.79 12.51 -20.50
N LYS A 87 21.17 13.53 -19.91
CA LYS A 87 21.81 14.77 -19.50
C LYS A 87 21.61 14.97 -18.01
N LEU A 88 22.64 14.63 -17.24
CA LEU A 88 22.73 14.91 -15.81
C LEU A 88 22.86 16.43 -15.59
N VAL A 89 21.74 17.10 -15.31
CA VAL A 89 21.67 18.53 -15.03
C VAL A 89 21.91 18.76 -13.55
N ASN A 90 23.14 19.14 -13.21
CA ASN A 90 23.43 19.74 -11.91
C ASN A 90 22.65 21.06 -11.77
N ARG A 91 21.75 21.15 -10.77
CA ARG A 91 20.86 22.29 -10.58
C ARG A 91 21.63 23.49 -10.02
N ALA A 92 21.57 24.61 -10.74
CA ALA A 92 22.13 25.89 -10.30
C ALA A 92 21.16 26.66 -9.39
N HIS A 93 21.70 27.55 -8.58
CA HIS A 93 20.97 28.53 -7.80
C HIS A 93 20.43 29.65 -8.70
N PRO A 94 19.31 30.30 -8.33
CA PRO A 94 18.98 31.63 -8.85
C PRO A 94 20.04 32.72 -8.63
N SER A 95 21.17 32.44 -7.96
CA SER A 95 22.37 33.29 -7.89
C SER A 95 23.47 32.88 -8.88
N GLY A 96 23.30 31.75 -9.60
CA GLY A 96 24.28 31.14 -10.51
C GLY A 96 25.03 29.92 -9.92
N ASP A 97 25.09 29.79 -8.60
CA ASP A 97 25.92 28.78 -7.93
C ASP A 97 25.45 27.34 -8.15
N LYS A 98 26.35 26.43 -8.50
CA LYS A 98 26.03 24.99 -8.65
C LYS A 98 25.77 24.34 -7.29
N ARG A 99 24.61 23.70 -7.13
CA ARG A 99 24.13 23.09 -5.88
C ARG A 99 24.32 21.57 -5.91
N THR A 100 24.32 20.88 -4.78
CA THR A 100 24.56 19.42 -4.69
C THR A 100 23.31 18.59 -5.02
N VAL A 101 22.69 18.89 -6.16
CA VAL A 101 21.47 18.28 -6.70
C VAL A 101 21.73 18.05 -8.19
N ASN A 102 21.36 16.87 -8.70
CA ASN A 102 21.36 16.60 -10.13
C ASN A 102 20.05 15.93 -10.52
N ASP A 103 19.49 16.36 -11.65
CA ASP A 103 18.34 15.72 -12.28
C ASP A 103 18.81 15.08 -13.60
N ASP A 104 18.38 13.86 -13.90
CA ASP A 104 18.60 13.24 -15.20
C ASP A 104 17.50 13.66 -16.18
N ILE A 105 17.83 14.51 -17.16
CA ILE A 105 16.94 14.79 -18.29
C ILE A 105 17.20 13.72 -19.36
N LEU A 106 16.19 12.92 -19.66
CA LEU A 106 16.26 11.85 -20.65
C LEU A 106 15.52 12.26 -21.92
N HIS A 107 16.22 12.31 -23.05
CA HIS A 107 15.63 12.45 -24.38
C HIS A 107 15.86 11.14 -25.14
N PHE A 108 14.78 10.47 -25.55
CA PHE A 108 14.88 9.17 -26.20
C PHE A 108 13.71 8.90 -27.15
N ASN A 109 13.98 8.13 -28.20
CA ASN A 109 12.95 7.54 -29.04
C ASN A 109 12.42 6.28 -28.33
N THR A 110 11.10 6.06 -28.27
CA THR A 110 10.51 4.92 -27.54
C THR A 110 10.80 3.54 -28.15
N GLN A 111 11.54 3.49 -29.26
CA GLN A 111 12.03 2.30 -29.95
C GLN A 111 13.58 2.30 -30.05
N CYS A 112 14.28 3.01 -29.14
CA CYS A 112 15.76 3.07 -29.10
C CYS A 112 16.42 1.94 -28.29
N SER A 113 15.63 1.19 -27.53
CA SER A 113 15.99 0.02 -26.71
C SER A 113 14.69 -0.78 -26.46
N SER A 114 14.70 -1.81 -25.60
CA SER A 114 13.61 -2.79 -25.43
C SER A 114 12.21 -2.15 -25.44
N GLN A 115 11.38 -2.51 -26.43
CA GLN A 115 10.09 -1.86 -26.65
C GLN A 115 8.93 -2.84 -26.86
N TRP A 116 7.71 -2.33 -26.67
CA TRP A 116 6.47 -2.92 -27.17
C TRP A 116 5.91 -2.05 -28.29
N ASP A 117 5.70 -2.64 -29.46
CA ASP A 117 5.06 -1.95 -30.58
C ASP A 117 3.53 -2.05 -30.50
N GLY A 118 2.90 -0.87 -30.41
CA GLY A 118 1.46 -0.70 -30.30
C GLY A 118 0.72 -0.88 -31.61
N PHE A 119 -0.61 -0.96 -31.56
CA PHE A 119 -1.43 -1.09 -32.79
C PHE A 119 -1.39 0.15 -33.71
N ARG A 120 -0.79 1.25 -33.23
CA ARG A 120 -0.45 2.45 -34.02
C ARG A 120 0.94 2.39 -34.70
N HIS A 121 1.79 1.41 -34.36
CA HIS A 121 3.17 1.35 -34.86
C HIS A 121 3.22 1.01 -36.36
N TYR A 122 2.57 -0.09 -36.78
CA TYR A 122 2.54 -0.53 -38.18
C TYR A 122 1.15 -0.99 -38.58
N GLY A 123 0.58 -0.33 -39.59
CA GLY A 123 -0.69 -0.72 -40.21
C GLY A 123 -0.48 -1.42 -41.56
N TYR A 124 -1.58 -1.87 -42.17
CA TYR A 124 -1.60 -2.40 -43.53
C TYR A 124 -1.25 -1.30 -44.54
N GLN A 125 -0.13 -1.45 -45.24
CA GLN A 125 0.47 -0.38 -46.06
C GLN A 125 -0.34 -0.02 -47.30
N LYS A 126 -0.91 -1.03 -48.00
CA LYS A 126 -1.75 -0.80 -49.19
C LYS A 126 -3.15 -0.29 -48.82
N ALA A 127 -3.75 -0.87 -47.78
CA ALA A 127 -5.10 -0.51 -47.33
C ALA A 127 -5.15 0.83 -46.56
N LYS A 128 -4.01 1.27 -46.00
CA LYS A 128 -3.90 2.43 -45.09
C LYS A 128 -4.87 2.30 -43.91
N ARG A 129 -4.73 1.20 -43.17
CA ARG A 129 -5.54 0.86 -41.99
C ARG A 129 -4.71 0.23 -40.90
N TYR A 130 -5.01 0.61 -39.66
CA TYR A 130 -4.52 0.00 -38.43
C TYR A 130 -5.57 -0.97 -37.88
N TYR A 131 -5.38 -1.45 -36.64
CA TYR A 131 -6.32 -2.38 -36.00
C TYR A 131 -7.76 -1.88 -35.98
N ASN A 132 -8.73 -2.80 -36.13
CA ASN A 132 -10.17 -2.55 -36.12
C ASN A 132 -10.64 -1.48 -37.14
N ASN A 133 -10.06 -1.47 -38.35
CA ASN A 133 -10.36 -0.53 -39.45
C ASN A 133 -10.04 0.95 -39.16
N THR A 134 -9.23 1.23 -38.14
CA THR A 134 -8.79 2.59 -37.78
C THR A 134 -7.95 3.21 -38.91
N THR A 135 -8.24 4.45 -39.31
CA THR A 135 -7.48 5.20 -40.32
C THR A 135 -6.30 5.96 -39.71
N GLN A 136 -5.48 6.63 -40.54
CA GLN A 136 -4.43 7.53 -40.03
C GLN A 136 -5.02 8.77 -39.33
N ASP A 137 -6.15 9.26 -39.82
CA ASP A 137 -6.77 10.51 -39.34
C ASP A 137 -7.43 10.28 -37.96
N ASP A 138 -8.01 9.08 -37.74
CA ASP A 138 -8.54 8.66 -36.44
C ASP A 138 -7.45 8.64 -35.33
N LEU A 139 -6.19 8.43 -35.71
CA LEU A 139 -5.05 8.43 -34.78
C LEU A 139 -4.59 9.84 -34.37
N GLU A 140 -5.22 10.92 -34.87
CA GLU A 140 -5.13 12.23 -34.23
C GLU A 140 -5.74 12.20 -32.82
N ASN A 141 -6.76 11.37 -32.58
CA ASN A 141 -7.31 11.17 -31.24
C ASN A 141 -6.36 10.25 -30.43
N PRO A 142 -5.74 10.74 -29.35
CA PRO A 142 -4.77 9.97 -28.57
C PRO A 142 -5.37 8.77 -27.81
N GLU A 143 -6.68 8.55 -27.82
CA GLU A 143 -7.38 7.46 -27.11
C GLU A 143 -7.66 6.22 -28.00
N ILE A 144 -7.56 6.33 -29.33
CA ILE A 144 -7.97 5.26 -30.26
C ILE A 144 -6.86 4.20 -30.43
N ILE A 145 -7.11 2.95 -30.05
CA ILE A 145 -6.18 1.79 -30.13
C ILE A 145 -4.76 2.04 -29.55
N GLY A 146 -4.64 2.87 -28.51
CA GLY A 146 -3.36 3.20 -27.87
C GLY A 146 -2.92 2.22 -26.78
N ILE A 147 -1.63 2.30 -26.42
CA ILE A 147 -1.01 1.46 -25.36
C ILE A 147 -1.52 1.84 -23.96
N ASP A 148 -2.01 3.07 -23.77
CA ASP A 148 -2.76 3.53 -22.61
C ASP A 148 -3.86 2.52 -22.20
N ALA A 149 -4.67 2.06 -23.16
CA ALA A 149 -5.72 1.06 -22.94
C ALA A 149 -5.19 -0.26 -22.37
N TRP A 150 -3.95 -0.65 -22.69
CA TRP A 150 -3.33 -1.86 -22.16
C TRP A 150 -2.89 -1.65 -20.71
N VAL A 151 -2.31 -0.47 -20.41
CA VAL A 151 -1.89 -0.08 -19.06
C VAL A 151 -3.09 0.06 -18.12
N GLU A 152 -4.18 0.68 -18.58
CA GLU A 152 -5.47 0.78 -17.87
C GLU A 152 -6.06 -0.59 -17.47
N LYS A 153 -5.76 -1.63 -18.25
CA LYS A 153 -6.23 -3.01 -18.01
C LYS A 153 -5.26 -3.87 -17.18
N GLY A 154 -4.14 -3.29 -16.72
CA GLY A 154 -3.15 -3.96 -15.88
C GLY A 154 -1.86 -4.38 -16.61
N GLY A 155 -1.69 -3.99 -17.88
CA GLY A 155 -0.51 -4.32 -18.69
C GLY A 155 -0.55 -5.71 -19.32
N ILE A 156 0.59 -6.12 -19.86
CA ILE A 156 0.80 -7.44 -20.47
C ILE A 156 1.33 -8.37 -19.38
N VAL A 157 0.42 -9.11 -18.74
CA VAL A 157 0.75 -10.01 -17.61
C VAL A 157 0.25 -11.41 -17.90
N GLY A 158 1.13 -12.42 -17.88
CA GLY A 158 0.78 -13.79 -18.26
C GLY A 158 1.88 -14.82 -18.05
N ARG A 159 1.82 -15.92 -18.80
CA ARG A 159 2.89 -16.93 -18.86
C ARG A 159 3.84 -16.61 -20.03
N GLY A 160 5.10 -16.32 -19.71
CA GLY A 160 6.17 -16.26 -20.68
C GLY A 160 6.68 -17.67 -21.03
N VAL A 161 7.06 -17.85 -22.30
CA VAL A 161 7.59 -19.10 -22.85
C VAL A 161 8.80 -18.79 -23.73
N LEU A 162 9.99 -19.26 -23.38
CA LEU A 162 11.25 -18.92 -24.07
C LEU A 162 11.76 -20.04 -24.98
N LEU A 163 11.76 -19.79 -26.30
CA LEU A 163 12.44 -20.61 -27.30
C LEU A 163 13.87 -20.06 -27.54
N ASP A 164 14.89 -20.80 -27.11
CA ASP A 164 16.29 -20.38 -27.20
C ASP A 164 16.95 -20.85 -28.50
N TYR A 165 16.80 -20.05 -29.58
CA TYR A 165 17.35 -20.35 -30.89
C TYR A 165 18.88 -20.25 -30.92
N ALA A 166 19.47 -19.26 -30.26
CA ALA A 166 20.92 -19.13 -30.16
C ALA A 166 21.56 -20.33 -29.43
N GLY A 167 20.98 -20.76 -28.31
CA GLY A 167 21.42 -21.96 -27.59
C GLY A 167 21.19 -23.25 -28.39
N PHE A 168 20.10 -23.34 -29.15
CA PHE A 168 19.84 -24.45 -30.06
C PHE A 168 20.88 -24.55 -31.18
N CYS A 169 21.23 -23.44 -31.81
CA CYS A 169 22.25 -23.39 -32.86
C CYS A 169 23.61 -23.82 -32.32
N ALA A 170 23.99 -23.33 -31.12
CA ALA A 170 25.22 -23.74 -30.44
C ALA A 170 25.26 -25.25 -30.13
N ARG A 171 24.15 -25.86 -29.67
CA ARG A 171 24.06 -27.32 -29.44
C ARG A 171 24.17 -28.13 -30.73
N ASN A 172 23.55 -27.66 -31.82
CA ASN A 172 23.45 -28.39 -33.08
C ASN A 172 24.55 -28.03 -34.10
N SER A 173 25.56 -27.22 -33.71
CA SER A 173 26.62 -26.72 -34.60
C SER A 173 26.12 -25.96 -35.83
N ILE A 174 24.96 -25.30 -35.72
CA ILE A 174 24.40 -24.45 -36.78
C ILE A 174 25.09 -23.07 -36.72
N PRO A 175 25.65 -22.56 -37.83
CA PRO A 175 26.20 -21.20 -37.87
C PRO A 175 25.14 -20.15 -37.53
N LEU A 176 25.48 -19.26 -36.59
CA LEU A 176 24.60 -18.19 -36.12
C LEU A 176 25.27 -16.83 -36.38
N ASP A 177 24.63 -15.98 -37.19
CA ASP A 177 24.96 -14.55 -37.27
C ASP A 177 23.68 -13.73 -37.12
N ALA A 178 23.50 -13.12 -35.95
CA ALA A 178 22.36 -12.25 -35.67
C ALA A 178 22.34 -10.96 -36.52
N PHE A 179 23.43 -10.67 -37.23
CA PHE A 179 23.64 -9.48 -38.07
C PHE A 179 23.65 -9.81 -39.57
N ALA A 180 23.02 -10.92 -39.96
CA ALA A 180 22.80 -11.31 -41.35
C ALA A 180 21.30 -11.58 -41.60
N SER A 181 20.79 -11.16 -42.77
CA SER A 181 19.38 -11.34 -43.15
C SER A 181 19.06 -12.82 -43.37
N SER A 182 18.57 -13.47 -42.30
CA SER A 182 18.46 -14.93 -42.20
C SER A 182 17.28 -15.34 -41.31
N ASP A 183 16.88 -16.61 -41.43
CA ASP A 183 15.56 -17.09 -40.98
C ASP A 183 15.64 -17.99 -39.74
N VAL A 184 14.91 -17.62 -38.69
CA VAL A 184 14.52 -18.52 -37.61
C VAL A 184 13.27 -19.30 -38.07
N SER A 185 13.49 -20.47 -38.67
CA SER A 185 12.39 -21.25 -39.27
C SER A 185 11.40 -21.82 -38.25
N LEU A 186 10.14 -21.96 -38.65
CA LEU A 186 9.09 -22.60 -37.84
C LEU A 186 9.48 -24.02 -37.42
N ARG A 187 10.16 -24.76 -38.31
CA ARG A 187 10.67 -26.10 -38.02
C ARG A 187 11.66 -26.07 -36.84
N HIS A 188 12.56 -25.10 -36.79
CA HIS A 188 13.48 -24.95 -35.66
C HIS A 188 12.73 -24.54 -34.38
N LEU A 189 11.78 -23.61 -34.45
CA LEU A 189 10.96 -23.21 -33.29
C LEU A 189 10.16 -24.39 -32.71
N GLN A 190 9.58 -25.24 -33.57
CA GLN A 190 8.87 -26.46 -33.16
C GLN A 190 9.82 -27.52 -32.58
N GLN A 191 11.00 -27.73 -33.17
CA GLN A 191 12.01 -28.63 -32.60
C GLN A 191 12.49 -28.14 -31.23
N ILE A 192 12.72 -26.84 -31.07
CA ILE A 192 13.12 -26.22 -29.80
C ILE A 192 12.02 -26.42 -28.75
N ALA A 193 10.75 -26.17 -29.09
CA ALA A 193 9.63 -26.42 -28.18
C ALA A 193 9.55 -27.89 -27.74
N ALA A 194 9.85 -28.84 -28.63
CA ALA A 194 9.93 -30.27 -28.30
C ALA A 194 11.13 -30.61 -27.40
N GLU A 195 12.35 -30.14 -27.73
CA GLU A 195 13.56 -30.31 -26.91
C GLU A 195 13.40 -29.72 -25.49
N GLN A 196 12.69 -28.59 -25.39
CA GLN A 196 12.40 -27.89 -24.13
C GLN A 196 11.18 -28.44 -23.39
N ASN A 197 10.49 -29.45 -23.94
CA ASN A 197 9.25 -30.05 -23.42
C ASN A 197 8.14 -29.02 -23.11
N ILE A 198 7.92 -28.08 -24.05
CA ILE A 198 6.95 -27.00 -23.93
C ILE A 198 5.60 -27.44 -24.48
N THR A 199 4.58 -27.43 -23.61
CA THR A 199 3.18 -27.39 -24.05
C THR A 199 2.66 -25.95 -23.99
N PHE A 200 2.36 -25.38 -25.15
CA PHE A 200 1.74 -24.06 -25.27
C PHE A 200 0.28 -24.04 -24.76
N ARG A 201 -0.22 -22.86 -24.42
CA ARG A 201 -1.58 -22.60 -23.92
C ARG A 201 -2.11 -21.29 -24.51
N PRO A 202 -3.43 -21.15 -24.75
CA PRO A 202 -4.03 -19.86 -25.04
C PRO A 202 -3.73 -18.83 -23.95
N GLY A 203 -3.28 -17.64 -24.33
CA GLY A 203 -2.80 -16.60 -23.42
C GLY A 203 -1.32 -16.68 -23.06
N ASP A 204 -0.54 -17.58 -23.67
CA ASP A 204 0.92 -17.55 -23.56
C ASP A 204 1.51 -16.31 -24.27
N ILE A 205 2.67 -15.88 -23.79
CA ILE A 205 3.52 -14.83 -24.37
C ILE A 205 4.80 -15.50 -24.85
N LEU A 206 5.01 -15.50 -26.17
CA LEU A 206 6.14 -16.17 -26.81
C LEU A 206 7.39 -15.28 -26.80
N PHE A 207 8.52 -15.79 -26.33
CA PHE A 207 9.83 -15.13 -26.42
C PHE A 207 10.77 -15.97 -27.28
N ILE A 208 11.50 -15.34 -28.20
CA ILE A 208 12.51 -15.99 -29.05
C ILE A 208 13.86 -15.29 -28.86
N ARG A 209 14.89 -16.06 -28.48
CA ARG A 209 16.26 -15.57 -28.34
C ARG A 209 17.09 -15.93 -29.57
N SER A 210 17.30 -14.94 -30.45
CA SER A 210 18.15 -15.00 -31.64
C SER A 210 19.64 -14.91 -31.34
N GLY A 211 20.03 -14.35 -30.19
CA GLY A 211 21.40 -14.05 -29.79
C GLY A 211 21.87 -12.64 -30.15
N PHE A 212 20.96 -11.73 -30.52
CA PHE A 212 21.31 -10.39 -30.97
C PHE A 212 21.92 -9.53 -29.86
N THR A 213 21.31 -9.46 -28.67
CA THR A 213 21.82 -8.62 -27.56
C THR A 213 23.23 -9.06 -27.15
N ALA A 214 23.47 -10.35 -26.94
CA ALA A 214 24.82 -10.90 -26.73
C ALA A 214 25.77 -10.53 -27.88
N GLY A 215 25.35 -10.74 -29.12
CA GLY A 215 26.14 -10.45 -30.32
C GLY A 215 26.43 -8.96 -30.55
N TYR A 216 25.65 -8.04 -29.94
CA TYR A 216 25.86 -6.60 -29.95
C TYR A 216 26.74 -6.14 -28.78
N ASN A 217 26.43 -6.62 -27.57
CA ASN A 217 27.20 -6.35 -26.34
C ASN A 217 28.66 -6.84 -26.47
N ALA A 218 28.93 -7.87 -27.28
CA ALA A 218 30.27 -8.35 -27.59
C ALA A 218 31.05 -7.50 -28.63
N LYS A 219 30.43 -6.52 -29.29
CA LYS A 219 31.10 -5.61 -30.24
C LYS A 219 31.63 -4.37 -29.53
N ASN A 220 32.78 -3.88 -29.99
CA ASN A 220 33.29 -2.56 -29.61
C ASN A 220 32.51 -1.43 -30.29
N ASP A 221 32.64 -0.20 -29.79
CA ASP A 221 31.95 1.02 -30.24
C ASP A 221 32.00 1.23 -31.75
N ALA A 222 33.14 0.94 -32.39
CA ALA A 222 33.32 1.11 -33.82
C ALA A 222 32.51 0.08 -34.62
N ALA A 223 32.50 -1.18 -34.18
CA ALA A 223 31.69 -2.24 -34.76
C ALA A 223 30.19 -2.08 -34.45
N GLN A 224 29.82 -1.53 -33.29
CA GLN A 224 28.43 -1.16 -32.97
C GLN A 224 27.92 -0.05 -33.91
N LYS A 225 28.69 1.04 -34.07
CA LYS A 225 28.38 2.12 -35.02
C LYS A 225 28.31 1.62 -36.46
N ALA A 226 29.17 0.68 -36.84
CA ALA A 226 29.16 0.05 -38.17
C ALA A 226 27.94 -0.85 -38.42
N VAL A 227 27.20 -1.30 -37.40
CA VAL A 227 25.89 -1.97 -37.58
C VAL A 227 24.81 -0.95 -37.92
N ALA A 228 24.75 0.18 -37.19
CA ALA A 228 23.76 1.22 -37.44
C ALA A 228 23.98 1.98 -38.76
N ALA A 229 25.24 2.09 -39.22
CA ALA A 229 25.61 2.76 -40.46
C ALA A 229 25.48 1.89 -41.73
N ARG A 230 24.83 0.72 -41.66
CA ARG A 230 24.59 -0.15 -42.82
C ARG A 230 23.54 0.45 -43.76
N SER A 231 23.69 0.21 -45.06
CA SER A 231 22.68 0.55 -46.07
C SER A 231 21.44 -0.37 -46.06
N SER A 232 21.53 -1.53 -45.39
CA SER A 232 20.43 -2.45 -45.15
C SER A 232 20.41 -2.86 -43.67
N PRO A 233 19.23 -2.87 -43.00
CA PRO A 233 19.08 -3.37 -41.64
C PRO A 233 19.05 -4.91 -41.65
N ASP A 234 20.18 -5.55 -41.99
CA ASP A 234 20.27 -7.01 -42.10
C ASP A 234 20.34 -7.67 -40.71
N PHE A 235 19.25 -8.31 -40.27
CA PHE A 235 19.16 -9.02 -38.98
C PHE A 235 18.47 -10.39 -39.12
N LEU A 236 18.86 -11.31 -38.23
CA LEU A 236 18.21 -12.61 -38.01
C LEU A 236 16.87 -12.40 -37.29
N GLY A 237 15.81 -13.03 -37.78
CA GLY A 237 14.49 -13.00 -37.13
C GLY A 237 13.58 -14.12 -37.64
N VAL A 238 12.33 -14.15 -37.18
CA VAL A 238 11.36 -15.20 -37.57
C VAL A 238 11.06 -15.14 -39.07
N GLU A 239 10.92 -16.32 -39.71
CA GLU A 239 10.56 -16.41 -41.11
C GLU A 239 9.14 -15.85 -41.38
N PRO A 240 8.95 -14.96 -42.36
CA PRO A 240 7.64 -14.37 -42.65
C PRO A 240 6.84 -15.32 -43.56
N THR A 241 6.32 -16.42 -43.01
CA THR A 241 5.60 -17.47 -43.76
C THR A 241 4.15 -17.66 -43.30
N LYS A 242 3.31 -18.22 -44.20
CA LYS A 242 1.89 -18.52 -43.89
C LYS A 242 1.72 -19.53 -42.76
N ASP A 243 2.70 -20.42 -42.61
CA ASP A 243 2.68 -21.45 -41.58
C ASP A 243 3.12 -20.89 -40.22
N VAL A 244 4.04 -19.91 -40.18
CA VAL A 244 4.33 -19.13 -38.96
C VAL A 244 3.09 -18.34 -38.52
N LEU A 245 2.42 -17.63 -39.43
CA LEU A 245 1.18 -16.92 -39.11
C LEU A 245 0.11 -17.86 -38.55
N ARG A 246 -0.14 -18.98 -39.24
CA ARG A 246 -1.09 -20.01 -38.77
C ARG A 246 -0.71 -20.52 -37.39
N TRP A 247 0.56 -20.85 -37.16
CA TRP A 247 1.04 -21.36 -35.88
C TRP A 247 0.87 -20.34 -34.75
N ILE A 248 1.22 -19.07 -34.94
CA ILE A 248 1.04 -18.02 -33.93
C ILE A 248 -0.45 -17.83 -33.59
N TRP A 249 -1.31 -17.85 -34.62
CA TRP A 249 -2.75 -17.68 -34.47
C TRP A 249 -3.41 -18.87 -33.76
N ASP A 250 -3.28 -20.08 -34.30
CA ASP A 250 -3.95 -21.29 -33.82
C ASP A 250 -3.42 -21.75 -32.44
N THR A 251 -2.18 -21.43 -32.09
CA THR A 251 -1.63 -21.70 -30.74
C THR A 251 -2.25 -20.81 -29.66
N GLY A 252 -2.84 -19.67 -30.05
CA GLY A 252 -3.52 -18.77 -29.10
C GLY A 252 -2.59 -17.84 -28.32
N PHE A 253 -1.44 -17.42 -28.88
CA PHE A 253 -0.58 -16.44 -28.21
C PHE A 253 -1.30 -15.09 -28.03
N ALA A 254 -1.03 -14.43 -26.90
CA ALA A 254 -1.52 -13.09 -26.57
C ALA A 254 -0.58 -11.98 -27.05
N ALA A 255 0.73 -12.26 -27.07
CA ALA A 255 1.78 -11.38 -27.59
C ALA A 255 3.01 -12.22 -27.99
N VAL A 256 3.88 -11.67 -28.84
CA VAL A 256 5.18 -12.25 -29.19
C VAL A 256 6.31 -11.26 -28.88
N ALA A 257 7.51 -11.75 -28.58
CA ALA A 257 8.66 -10.93 -28.28
C ALA A 257 10.00 -11.58 -28.67
N GLY A 258 11.05 -10.77 -28.85
CA GLY A 258 12.41 -11.22 -29.10
C GLY A 258 13.50 -10.23 -28.69
N ASP A 259 14.75 -10.65 -28.86
CA ASP A 259 15.97 -9.90 -28.55
C ASP A 259 16.56 -9.12 -29.75
N ALA A 260 16.04 -9.34 -30.96
CA ALA A 260 16.47 -8.66 -32.19
C ALA A 260 15.81 -7.27 -32.37
N PRO A 261 16.33 -6.40 -33.27
CA PRO A 261 15.73 -5.11 -33.65
C PRO A 261 14.53 -5.20 -34.59
N SER A 262 14.08 -6.42 -34.87
CA SER A 262 12.86 -6.76 -35.59
C SER A 262 12.44 -8.17 -35.16
N PHE A 263 11.15 -8.42 -34.89
CA PHE A 263 10.69 -9.78 -34.54
C PHE A 263 10.79 -10.78 -35.71
N GLU A 264 10.36 -10.36 -36.90
CA GLU A 264 10.63 -11.07 -38.16
C GLU A 264 12.03 -10.74 -38.69
N ARG A 265 12.51 -11.49 -39.68
CA ARG A 265 13.79 -11.20 -40.37
C ARG A 265 13.86 -9.74 -40.84
N ALA A 266 15.07 -9.18 -40.91
CA ALA A 266 15.27 -7.86 -41.54
C ALA A 266 16.33 -7.90 -42.66
N PRO A 267 16.23 -7.04 -43.70
CA PRO A 267 15.17 -6.05 -43.95
C PRO A 267 13.80 -6.71 -44.13
N ILE A 268 12.79 -6.14 -43.47
CA ILE A 268 11.45 -6.74 -43.34
C ILE A 268 10.76 -6.85 -44.72
N ALA A 269 10.92 -5.81 -45.55
CA ALA A 269 10.52 -5.82 -46.96
C ALA A 269 11.77 -5.91 -47.86
N GLY A 270 11.74 -6.79 -48.87
CA GLY A 270 12.83 -6.96 -49.84
C GLY A 270 12.52 -8.05 -50.88
N PRO A 271 13.52 -8.50 -51.67
CA PRO A 271 13.30 -9.46 -52.77
C PRO A 271 12.76 -10.84 -52.36
N HIS A 272 12.84 -11.22 -51.09
CA HIS A 272 12.26 -12.45 -50.54
C HIS A 272 10.76 -12.27 -50.22
N THR A 273 10.38 -11.08 -49.77
CA THR A 273 9.03 -10.57 -49.55
C THR A 273 8.55 -9.75 -50.75
N ALA A 274 8.81 -10.26 -51.96
CA ALA A 274 8.27 -9.76 -53.22
C ALA A 274 7.21 -10.72 -53.78
N VAL A 275 6.34 -10.22 -54.67
CA VAL A 275 5.29 -11.02 -55.32
C VAL A 275 5.92 -12.17 -56.13
N GLY A 276 5.46 -13.40 -55.89
CA GLY A 276 6.06 -14.64 -56.39
C GLY A 276 7.17 -15.22 -55.50
N GLY A 277 7.39 -14.64 -54.32
CA GLY A 277 8.38 -15.06 -53.32
C GLY A 277 7.81 -16.02 -52.27
N VAL A 278 7.94 -15.68 -50.98
CA VAL A 278 7.50 -16.55 -49.86
C VAL A 278 5.98 -16.78 -49.84
N TRP A 279 5.19 -15.87 -50.44
CA TRP A 279 3.72 -15.89 -50.45
C TRP A 279 3.11 -16.38 -51.77
N LYS A 280 3.94 -16.98 -52.64
CA LYS A 280 3.63 -17.28 -54.04
C LYS A 280 2.31 -18.03 -54.23
N GLY A 281 1.35 -17.36 -54.85
CA GLY A 281 0.06 -17.94 -55.22
C GLY A 281 -1.05 -17.75 -54.19
N GLU A 282 -0.79 -17.02 -53.11
CA GLU A 282 -1.85 -16.46 -52.27
C GLU A 282 -2.57 -15.33 -53.01
N VAL A 283 -3.90 -15.36 -53.04
CA VAL A 283 -4.74 -14.40 -53.80
C VAL A 283 -4.51 -12.94 -53.38
N TRP A 284 -4.01 -12.74 -52.16
CA TRP A 284 -3.76 -11.46 -51.49
C TRP A 284 -2.27 -11.06 -51.48
N GLU A 285 -1.39 -11.78 -52.20
CA GLU A 285 0.05 -11.47 -52.27
C GLU A 285 0.30 -10.03 -52.75
N ASP A 286 -0.41 -9.59 -53.80
CA ASP A 286 -0.40 -8.19 -54.28
C ASP A 286 -0.99 -7.18 -53.28
N GLU A 287 -1.82 -7.62 -52.33
CA GLU A 287 -2.44 -6.73 -51.33
C GLU A 287 -1.49 -6.41 -50.18
N MET A 288 -0.61 -7.35 -49.84
CA MET A 288 0.50 -7.14 -48.92
C MET A 288 1.73 -6.52 -49.61
N GLN A 289 1.59 -6.05 -50.86
CA GLN A 289 2.69 -5.51 -51.69
C GLN A 289 3.81 -6.54 -51.96
N GLY A 290 3.48 -7.83 -51.97
CA GLY A 290 4.42 -8.96 -51.99
C GLY A 290 4.96 -9.35 -50.60
N GLY A 291 4.95 -8.42 -49.65
CA GLY A 291 5.46 -8.61 -48.30
C GLY A 291 4.34 -8.88 -47.29
N GLY A 292 4.00 -10.16 -47.08
CA GLY A 292 3.21 -10.60 -45.93
C GLY A 292 3.96 -10.44 -44.61
N LEU A 293 4.29 -9.21 -44.24
CA LEU A 293 5.05 -8.88 -43.03
C LEU A 293 4.28 -9.32 -41.80
N LEU A 294 4.93 -10.03 -40.88
CA LEU A 294 4.34 -10.39 -39.58
C LEU A 294 3.83 -9.13 -38.87
N HIS A 295 4.55 -8.00 -38.95
CA HIS A 295 4.10 -6.71 -38.41
C HIS A 295 2.69 -6.29 -38.88
N GLN A 296 2.36 -6.45 -40.16
CA GLN A 296 1.03 -6.07 -40.67
C GLN A 296 -0.08 -6.97 -40.10
N TRP A 297 0.19 -8.27 -40.01
CA TRP A 297 -0.79 -9.26 -39.55
C TRP A 297 -0.97 -9.25 -38.03
N LEU A 298 0.13 -9.22 -37.27
CA LEU A 298 0.10 -9.23 -35.82
C LEU A 298 -0.50 -7.92 -35.28
N LEU A 299 0.08 -6.76 -35.63
CA LEU A 299 -0.37 -5.46 -35.10
C LEU A 299 -1.67 -5.01 -35.76
N GLY A 300 -1.68 -4.86 -37.09
CA GLY A 300 -2.82 -4.33 -37.85
C GLY A 300 -3.98 -5.32 -37.99
N GLY A 301 -3.67 -6.60 -38.25
CA GLY A 301 -4.68 -7.64 -38.46
C GLY A 301 -5.35 -8.11 -37.18
N TRP A 302 -4.56 -8.44 -36.15
CA TRP A 302 -5.02 -9.22 -35.00
C TRP A 302 -4.99 -8.48 -33.65
N GLY A 303 -4.36 -7.31 -33.59
CA GLY A 303 -4.10 -6.63 -32.33
C GLY A 303 -3.23 -7.49 -31.39
N LEU A 304 -2.20 -8.12 -31.93
CA LEU A 304 -1.24 -8.96 -31.20
C LEU A 304 0.08 -8.18 -31.03
N PRO A 305 0.43 -7.72 -29.80
CA PRO A 305 1.63 -6.92 -29.58
C PRO A 305 2.93 -7.65 -29.92
N ILE A 306 3.87 -6.90 -30.50
CA ILE A 306 5.24 -7.34 -30.78
C ILE A 306 6.18 -6.66 -29.77
N GLY A 307 7.05 -7.45 -29.16
CA GLY A 307 8.12 -6.97 -28.28
C GLY A 307 9.49 -7.18 -28.91
N GLU A 308 10.38 -6.20 -28.81
CA GLU A 308 11.68 -6.27 -29.48
C GLU A 308 12.83 -5.80 -28.58
N MET A 309 14.06 -6.17 -28.96
CA MET A 309 15.29 -5.83 -28.25
C MET A 309 15.30 -6.14 -26.74
N PHE A 310 14.54 -7.16 -26.29
CA PHE A 310 14.57 -7.63 -24.90
C PHE A 310 15.87 -8.36 -24.57
N ASP A 311 16.45 -8.13 -23.38
CA ASP A 311 17.64 -8.87 -22.92
C ASP A 311 17.24 -10.24 -22.34
N LEU A 312 17.32 -11.27 -23.20
CA LEU A 312 16.95 -12.64 -22.87
C LEU A 312 18.13 -13.48 -22.33
N GLU A 313 19.33 -12.90 -22.14
CA GLU A 313 20.54 -13.64 -21.76
C GLU A 313 20.44 -14.25 -20.35
N ALA A 314 20.15 -13.41 -19.36
CA ALA A 314 20.00 -13.85 -17.97
C ALA A 314 18.78 -14.77 -17.79
N LEU A 315 17.76 -14.64 -18.65
CA LEU A 315 16.59 -15.50 -18.66
C LEU A 315 16.94 -16.88 -19.20
N SER A 316 17.61 -16.98 -20.35
CA SER A 316 18.00 -18.29 -20.92
C SER A 316 18.92 -19.05 -19.96
N ALA A 317 19.90 -18.37 -19.37
CA ALA A 317 20.77 -18.97 -18.35
C ALA A 317 19.98 -19.53 -17.15
N LYS A 318 18.97 -18.80 -16.64
CA LYS A 318 18.12 -19.27 -15.53
C LYS A 318 17.14 -20.38 -15.96
N CYS A 319 16.63 -20.35 -17.19
CA CYS A 319 15.80 -21.42 -17.75
C CYS A 319 16.60 -22.72 -17.93
N GLN A 320 17.85 -22.63 -18.38
CA GLN A 320 18.79 -23.76 -18.49
C GLN A 320 19.16 -24.31 -17.11
N GLU A 321 19.49 -23.46 -16.14
CA GLU A 321 19.79 -23.84 -14.74
C GLU A 321 18.63 -24.60 -14.08
N LEU A 322 17.39 -24.16 -14.30
CA LEU A 322 16.19 -24.74 -13.71
C LEU A 322 15.56 -25.87 -14.54
N GLY A 323 16.08 -26.16 -15.74
CA GLY A 323 15.46 -27.07 -16.71
C GLY A 323 14.01 -26.70 -17.08
N ARG A 324 13.66 -25.41 -17.04
CA ARG A 324 12.28 -24.92 -17.22
C ARG A 324 12.24 -23.65 -18.06
N TRP A 325 11.58 -23.74 -19.20
CA TRP A 325 11.49 -22.69 -20.22
C TRP A 325 10.19 -21.87 -20.15
N THR A 326 9.42 -22.03 -19.07
CA THR A 326 8.20 -21.26 -18.77
C THR A 326 8.31 -20.51 -17.45
N PHE A 327 7.77 -19.29 -17.44
CA PHE A 327 7.92 -18.32 -16.36
C PHE A 327 6.68 -17.41 -16.26
N PHE A 328 6.51 -16.75 -15.11
CA PHE A 328 5.50 -15.69 -14.97
C PHE A 328 6.11 -14.38 -15.46
N TRP A 329 5.40 -13.67 -16.33
CA TRP A 329 5.88 -12.42 -16.94
C TRP A 329 4.88 -11.28 -16.72
N PRO A 330 5.24 -10.25 -15.94
CA PRO A 330 4.51 -8.99 -15.85
C PRO A 330 5.24 -7.85 -16.58
N SER A 331 4.57 -7.15 -17.49
CA SER A 331 5.10 -5.97 -18.17
C SER A 331 4.07 -4.85 -18.28
N THR A 332 4.47 -3.63 -17.92
CA THR A 332 3.66 -2.41 -18.07
C THR A 332 4.46 -1.38 -18.85
N ALA A 333 4.05 -1.08 -20.08
CA ALA A 333 4.68 -0.05 -20.89
C ALA A 333 4.48 1.35 -20.26
N PHE A 334 5.40 2.28 -20.55
CA PHE A 334 5.25 3.68 -20.14
C PHE A 334 4.08 4.32 -20.91
N PRO A 335 3.00 4.78 -20.25
CA PRO A 335 1.87 5.38 -20.95
C PRO A 335 2.28 6.77 -21.48
N PRO A 336 2.24 7.02 -22.80
CA PRO A 336 2.34 8.38 -23.31
C PRO A 336 1.13 9.17 -22.80
N SER A 337 1.35 10.37 -22.26
CA SER A 337 0.23 11.22 -21.86
C SER A 337 -0.63 11.55 -23.09
N PRO A 338 -1.97 11.71 -22.93
CA PRO A 338 -2.81 12.18 -24.01
C PRO A 338 -2.22 13.47 -24.58
N ARG A 339 -2.00 13.50 -25.91
CA ARG A 339 -1.47 14.69 -26.59
C ARG A 339 -2.47 15.83 -26.44
N ARG A 340 -2.29 16.65 -25.40
CA ARG A 340 -2.85 18.01 -25.39
C ARG A 340 -2.33 18.67 -26.65
N ARG A 341 -3.23 19.10 -27.55
CA ARG A 341 -2.84 19.96 -28.66
C ARG A 341 -2.16 21.18 -28.05
N GLN A 342 -0.85 21.26 -28.25
CA GLN A 342 -0.12 22.49 -28.02
C GLN A 342 -0.75 23.49 -28.98
N MET A 343 -1.39 24.53 -28.45
CA MET A 343 -1.81 25.63 -29.29
C MET A 343 -0.53 26.27 -29.80
N ASP A 344 -0.33 26.21 -31.11
CA ASP A 344 0.73 26.97 -31.76
C ASP A 344 0.41 28.45 -31.56
N LEU A 345 1.05 29.03 -30.54
CA LEU A 345 1.17 30.47 -30.41
C LEU A 345 2.21 30.88 -31.45
N ASP A 346 1.74 31.39 -32.58
CA ASP A 346 2.57 32.08 -33.58
C ASP A 346 3.22 33.31 -32.92
N THR A 347 4.35 33.09 -32.26
CA THR A 347 5.27 34.15 -31.85
C THR A 347 6.26 34.38 -32.97
N ASP A 348 5.94 35.32 -33.86
CA ASP A 348 6.89 35.96 -34.78
C ASP A 348 8.01 36.63 -33.95
N ASP A 349 9.06 35.88 -33.61
CA ASP A 349 10.26 36.41 -32.95
C ASP A 349 11.38 36.56 -34.00
N VAL A 350 11.73 37.83 -34.27
CA VAL A 350 12.60 38.21 -35.39
C VAL A 350 14.06 37.93 -35.07
N ASP A 351 14.69 37.06 -35.87
CA ASP A 351 16.12 36.77 -35.78
C ASP A 351 16.95 38.05 -35.85
N SER A 352 17.72 38.28 -34.78
CA SER A 352 18.54 39.48 -34.58
C SER A 352 19.90 39.12 -33.97
N GLY A 353 20.52 38.06 -34.49
CA GLY A 353 21.92 37.73 -34.20
C GLY A 353 22.89 38.88 -34.56
N VAL A 354 23.45 39.56 -33.56
CA VAL A 354 24.48 40.59 -33.74
C VAL A 354 25.86 39.95 -33.88
N GLY A 355 26.33 39.82 -35.12
CA GLY A 355 27.72 39.51 -35.43
C GLY A 355 28.69 40.66 -35.11
N ILE A 356 29.96 40.33 -34.88
CA ILE A 356 31.01 41.31 -34.57
C ILE A 356 31.38 42.12 -35.84
N GLY A 357 31.15 43.44 -35.84
CA GLY A 357 31.40 44.30 -37.01
C GLY A 357 31.57 45.80 -36.71
N THR A 358 32.81 46.22 -36.51
CA THR A 358 33.39 47.58 -36.69
C THR A 358 32.49 48.77 -37.11
N GLY A 359 32.53 49.90 -36.38
CA GLY A 359 32.09 51.20 -36.95
C GLY A 359 31.86 52.40 -36.01
N SER A 360 32.90 53.21 -35.77
CA SER A 360 32.90 54.69 -35.56
C SER A 360 31.76 55.46 -34.85
N SER A 361 32.16 56.28 -33.87
CA SER A 361 31.72 57.69 -33.63
C SER A 361 30.33 58.03 -33.02
N GLY A 362 30.35 58.69 -31.85
CA GLY A 362 29.85 60.08 -31.76
C GLY A 362 28.73 60.48 -30.77
N ASN A 363 29.12 61.02 -29.61
CA ASN A 363 28.51 62.14 -28.83
C ASN A 363 27.01 62.21 -28.44
N GLY A 364 26.76 62.74 -27.23
CA GLY A 364 25.46 63.27 -26.74
C GLY A 364 24.74 62.33 -25.76
N ASN A 365 24.70 62.50 -24.42
CA ASN A 365 24.83 63.61 -23.46
C ASN A 365 23.53 64.40 -23.14
N ALA A 366 23.40 64.80 -21.86
CA ALA A 366 22.24 65.45 -21.19
C ALA A 366 20.98 64.56 -21.03
N ASN A 367 20.03 64.74 -20.10
CA ASN A 367 19.89 65.37 -18.74
C ASN A 367 18.40 65.14 -18.33
N ALA A 368 17.89 65.35 -17.10
CA ALA A 368 18.39 65.27 -15.72
C ALA A 368 17.20 65.55 -14.75
N ASN A 369 17.31 65.16 -13.47
CA ASN A 369 16.68 65.80 -12.28
C ASN A 369 15.13 65.81 -12.12
N VAL A 370 14.48 66.13 -10.97
CA VAL A 370 14.72 66.06 -9.49
C VAL A 370 13.37 66.43 -8.80
N SER A 371 13.02 65.89 -7.61
CA SER A 371 12.33 66.63 -6.50
C SER A 371 12.01 65.76 -5.26
N VAL A 372 11.69 66.39 -4.11
CA VAL A 372 11.71 65.82 -2.73
C VAL A 372 10.65 66.50 -1.81
N ASN A 373 10.38 65.92 -0.61
CA ASN A 373 9.65 66.42 0.61
C ASN A 373 8.16 66.00 0.77
N GLY A 374 7.59 65.81 1.98
CA GLY A 374 8.20 65.72 3.33
C GLY A 374 7.22 65.78 4.55
N ILE A 375 7.61 65.14 5.67
CA ILE A 375 7.34 65.43 7.12
C ILE A 375 5.90 65.67 7.65
N HIS A 376 5.44 64.91 8.68
CA HIS A 376 4.96 65.41 10.00
C HIS A 376 4.58 64.33 11.06
N HIS A 377 4.51 64.74 12.34
CA HIS A 377 4.18 63.99 13.59
C HIS A 377 3.40 64.96 14.54
N PRO A 378 2.77 64.59 15.70
CA PRO A 378 3.30 63.84 16.86
C PRO A 378 2.40 62.60 17.20
N SER A 379 2.09 62.05 18.41
CA SER A 379 1.86 62.53 19.81
C SER A 379 1.94 61.39 20.87
N VAL A 380 1.67 61.69 22.17
CA VAL A 380 2.05 60.87 23.36
C VAL A 380 0.92 60.69 24.39
N ARG A 381 0.91 59.56 25.14
CA ARG A 381 0.53 59.48 26.59
C ARG A 381 1.17 58.27 27.31
N ARG A 382 1.31 58.34 28.65
CA ARG A 382 1.94 57.36 29.56
C ARG A 382 1.02 57.06 30.77
N TYR A 383 1.22 55.93 31.48
CA TYR A 383 1.56 55.88 32.93
C TYR A 383 1.95 54.45 33.39
N SER A 384 2.20 54.21 34.69
CA SER A 384 3.16 53.18 35.19
C SER A 384 2.97 52.70 36.65
N HIS A 385 3.56 51.54 36.99
CA HIS A 385 3.91 51.04 38.36
C HIS A 385 2.75 50.53 39.26
N SER A 386 2.92 49.67 40.29
CA SER A 386 4.09 48.93 40.88
C SER A 386 3.65 47.70 41.75
N HIS A 387 4.63 46.86 42.18
CA HIS A 387 4.85 46.09 43.45
C HIS A 387 3.67 45.63 44.39
N HIS A 388 3.77 44.65 45.33
CA HIS A 388 4.86 43.79 45.84
C HIS A 388 4.38 42.48 46.56
N LYS A 389 5.36 41.67 46.99
CA LYS A 389 5.42 40.44 47.83
C LYS A 389 4.38 40.21 48.98
N GLY A 390 3.97 38.95 49.17
CA GLY A 390 4.52 38.04 50.21
C GLY A 390 3.78 37.79 51.54
N GLY A 391 3.69 36.53 52.01
CA GLY A 391 3.47 36.21 53.44
C GLY A 391 2.59 35.00 53.80
N PRO A 392 2.66 34.47 55.05
CA PRO A 392 3.01 33.03 55.24
C PRO A 392 2.30 32.25 56.38
N ASN A 393 2.70 30.97 56.56
CA ASN A 393 2.65 30.12 57.79
C ASN A 393 1.27 29.56 58.28
N HIS A 394 1.11 28.24 58.43
CA HIS A 394 1.30 27.35 59.63
C HIS A 394 0.27 27.54 60.78
N GLY A 395 -0.20 26.52 61.51
CA GLY A 395 0.02 25.05 61.49
C GLY A 395 -0.31 24.42 62.87
N HIS A 396 -0.43 23.08 63.03
CA HIS A 396 -0.36 22.27 64.30
C HIS A 396 -0.65 20.76 64.03
N SER A 397 0.16 19.75 64.45
CA SER A 397 0.23 19.01 65.75
C SER A 397 -0.76 17.81 65.88
N LEU A 398 -0.49 16.66 66.57
CA LEU A 398 0.65 16.18 67.40
C LEU A 398 0.61 14.62 67.65
N THR A 399 1.57 14.07 68.44
CA THR A 399 1.63 12.72 69.12
C THR A 399 2.12 11.47 68.33
N ARG A 400 2.83 10.45 68.89
CA ARG A 400 3.57 10.24 70.18
C ARG A 400 4.38 8.89 70.28
N SER A 401 5.65 8.91 70.76
CA SER A 401 6.47 7.82 71.41
C SER A 401 6.90 6.55 70.60
N GLN A 402 7.92 5.72 70.95
CA GLN A 402 8.88 5.64 72.09
C GLN A 402 10.15 4.76 71.80
N ASN A 403 11.35 5.11 72.34
CA ASN A 403 12.55 4.29 72.73
C ASN A 403 13.21 3.23 71.76
N ASN A 404 14.50 2.80 71.86
CA ASN A 404 15.67 3.14 72.71
C ASN A 404 17.05 2.74 72.09
N GLY A 405 18.11 3.53 72.31
CA GLY A 405 19.56 3.14 72.35
C GLY A 405 20.30 2.64 71.06
N SER A 406 21.64 2.73 70.93
CA SER A 406 22.67 3.49 71.69
C SER A 406 24.07 3.57 70.99
N HIS A 407 24.78 4.69 71.21
CA HIS A 407 26.25 4.94 71.12
C HIS A 407 27.09 4.97 69.79
N VAL A 408 27.64 6.18 69.52
CA VAL A 408 29.09 6.52 69.30
C VAL A 408 29.81 6.08 68.00
N SER A 409 30.73 6.84 67.36
CA SER A 409 31.06 8.29 67.23
C SER A 409 32.21 8.46 66.22
N GLY A 410 32.37 9.60 65.53
CA GLY A 410 33.64 9.94 64.83
C GLY A 410 33.55 11.08 63.80
N ASN A 411 34.36 12.14 63.96
CA ASN A 411 34.46 13.30 63.04
C ASN A 411 35.68 13.19 62.10
N GLY A 412 35.70 13.91 60.97
CA GLY A 412 36.91 14.05 60.14
C GLY A 412 36.79 14.90 58.86
N ASN A 413 36.85 16.24 59.01
CA ASN A 413 37.31 17.16 57.94
C ASN A 413 38.87 17.14 57.92
N PRO A 414 39.61 17.56 56.85
CA PRO A 414 39.41 18.86 56.17
C PRO A 414 39.81 18.95 54.66
N THR A 415 39.82 20.19 54.17
CA THR A 415 40.49 20.72 52.95
C THR A 415 41.89 21.31 53.30
N PRO A 416 42.64 22.06 52.46
CA PRO A 416 42.70 22.23 50.99
C PRO A 416 44.16 22.12 50.42
N ASP A 417 44.34 22.58 49.16
CA ASP A 417 45.57 23.18 48.56
C ASP A 417 46.83 22.34 48.21
N GLY A 418 47.49 22.77 47.12
CA GLY A 418 48.77 22.24 46.62
C GLY A 418 49.10 22.71 45.20
N ASN A 419 50.01 23.67 45.05
CA ASN A 419 50.40 24.29 43.77
C ASN A 419 51.94 24.25 43.57
N GLY A 420 52.42 24.22 42.32
CA GLY A 420 53.86 24.24 41.95
C GLY A 420 54.25 23.07 41.01
N THR A 421 54.65 23.27 39.75
CA THR A 421 55.87 23.91 39.17
C THR A 421 57.16 23.08 39.29
N GLY A 422 57.77 22.70 38.16
CA GLY A 422 59.12 22.12 38.11
C GLY A 422 59.58 21.68 36.70
N ASN A 423 60.66 22.30 36.20
CA ASN A 423 61.37 21.91 34.97
C ASN A 423 62.20 20.60 35.19
N ASN A 424 62.96 19.99 34.25
CA ASN A 424 63.66 20.54 33.07
C ASN A 424 64.23 19.43 32.15
N HIS A 425 64.79 19.84 30.99
CA HIS A 425 65.76 19.12 30.12
C HIS A 425 65.27 17.85 29.37
N SER A 426 65.34 17.67 28.03
CA SER A 426 66.35 17.92 26.94
C SER A 426 67.29 16.71 26.70
N ASN A 427 67.80 16.38 25.49
CA ASN A 427 67.76 17.07 24.18
C ASN A 427 68.19 16.13 23.00
N HIS A 428 68.03 16.58 21.74
CA HIS A 428 68.71 16.11 20.49
C HIS A 428 68.43 14.67 19.99
N HIS A 429 68.52 14.31 18.70
CA HIS A 429 68.55 15.03 17.39
C HIS A 429 67.91 14.06 16.33
N ALA A 430 67.21 14.48 15.27
CA ALA A 430 67.67 15.05 13.98
C ALA A 430 68.68 14.14 13.21
N ASP A 431 68.79 14.12 11.89
CA ASP A 431 68.12 14.85 10.77
C ASP A 431 68.38 14.08 9.44
N ASN A 432 67.83 14.33 8.24
CA ASN A 432 66.82 15.25 7.65
C ASN A 432 66.25 14.52 6.36
N GLY A 433 65.48 15.18 5.49
CA GLY A 433 65.41 14.81 4.04
C GLY A 433 64.02 14.77 3.39
N SER A 434 63.62 15.83 2.70
CA SER A 434 62.41 15.92 1.86
C SER A 434 62.77 16.07 0.37
N VAL A 435 61.79 15.87 -0.56
CA VAL A 435 61.43 16.75 -1.70
C VAL A 435 60.80 16.00 -2.92
N ASN A 436 59.51 16.27 -3.13
CA ASN A 436 58.73 16.52 -4.38
C ASN A 436 58.87 15.71 -5.70
N ASN A 437 57.68 15.33 -6.22
CA ASN A 437 57.13 15.55 -7.58
C ASN A 437 57.64 14.81 -8.86
N SER A 438 56.72 13.94 -9.36
CA SER A 438 55.91 14.10 -10.60
C SER A 438 56.39 13.59 -11.99
N ILE A 439 55.37 13.24 -12.81
CA ILE A 439 55.35 12.99 -14.28
C ILE A 439 56.05 11.69 -14.76
N GLY A 440 55.42 10.93 -15.68
CA GLY A 440 56.06 9.79 -16.36
C GLY A 440 55.13 8.75 -17.00
N SER A 441 54.66 9.00 -18.22
CA SER A 441 53.78 8.14 -19.05
C SER A 441 54.43 6.86 -19.62
N ASN A 442 53.61 5.82 -19.89
CA ASN A 442 53.73 4.77 -20.93
C ASN A 442 55.02 3.89 -20.95
N SER A 443 54.94 2.55 -21.04
CA SER A 443 54.51 1.87 -22.28
C SER A 443 54.61 0.31 -22.19
N ASN A 444 54.11 -0.34 -23.24
CA ASN A 444 53.94 -1.79 -23.50
C ASN A 444 55.15 -2.72 -23.24
N GLY A 445 54.86 -3.97 -22.88
CA GLY A 445 55.77 -5.13 -22.99
C GLY A 445 55.00 -6.45 -22.73
N ASN A 446 55.04 -7.41 -23.65
CA ASN A 446 54.18 -8.62 -23.67
C ASN A 446 54.98 -9.87 -24.12
N LEU A 447 54.37 -11.07 -24.04
CA LEU A 447 54.86 -12.38 -24.54
C LEU A 447 56.00 -13.02 -23.67
N GLN A 448 56.33 -14.33 -23.63
CA GLN A 448 55.80 -15.68 -24.04
C GLN A 448 56.77 -16.76 -23.41
N GLN A 449 56.56 -18.09 -23.27
CA GLN A 449 55.43 -19.06 -23.29
C GLN A 449 55.92 -20.42 -22.66
N HIS A 450 55.06 -21.45 -22.58
CA HIS A 450 55.33 -22.88 -22.22
C HIS A 450 55.52 -23.21 -20.71
N GLN A 451 54.92 -24.26 -20.09
CA GLN A 451 54.76 -25.72 -20.39
C GLN A 451 56.08 -26.50 -20.30
N GLN A 452 56.20 -27.74 -19.78
CA GLN A 452 55.38 -28.77 -19.06
C GLN A 452 56.43 -29.77 -18.44
N LEU A 453 56.28 -30.71 -17.49
CA LEU A 453 55.27 -31.74 -17.13
C LEU A 453 55.85 -32.61 -15.94
N ALA A 454 55.08 -33.61 -15.44
CA ALA A 454 55.53 -34.86 -14.73
C ALA A 454 55.89 -34.90 -13.20
N SER A 455 55.85 -36.11 -12.63
CA SER A 455 56.07 -36.59 -11.22
C SER A 455 56.47 -38.10 -11.27
N PRO A 456 56.56 -38.94 -10.19
CA PRO A 456 56.81 -38.80 -8.73
C PRO A 456 58.06 -39.63 -8.29
N PRO A 457 58.22 -40.14 -7.03
CA PRO A 457 58.05 -41.60 -6.75
C PRO A 457 57.57 -42.00 -5.31
N LEU A 458 57.85 -43.24 -4.83
CA LEU A 458 57.06 -44.04 -3.81
C LEU A 458 57.89 -44.90 -2.79
N THR A 459 57.19 -45.73 -1.96
CA THR A 459 57.58 -46.99 -1.22
C THR A 459 57.93 -46.91 0.30
N HIS A 460 57.74 -47.91 1.21
CA HIS A 460 57.03 -49.24 1.23
C HIS A 460 56.79 -49.80 2.68
N GLN A 461 55.69 -50.57 2.91
CA GLN A 461 55.51 -51.72 3.89
C GLN A 461 55.54 -51.49 5.44
N SER A 462 55.12 -52.39 6.38
CA SER A 462 54.33 -53.67 6.38
C SER A 462 53.48 -53.95 7.69
N ASN A 463 53.78 -54.98 8.52
CA ASN A 463 52.95 -55.59 9.64
C ASN A 463 53.85 -56.46 10.61
N PRO A 464 53.46 -56.95 11.83
CA PRO A 464 52.16 -57.54 12.27
C PRO A 464 51.69 -57.31 13.77
N THR A 465 50.68 -58.07 14.24
CA THR A 465 49.96 -58.09 15.55
C THR A 465 50.27 -59.35 16.42
N PRO A 466 49.64 -59.69 17.60
CA PRO A 466 48.56 -59.04 18.42
C PRO A 466 48.75 -58.97 19.98
N LEU A 467 47.90 -58.20 20.71
CA LEU A 467 47.01 -58.65 21.83
C LEU A 467 46.40 -57.52 22.73
N THR A 468 45.20 -57.79 23.27
CA THR A 468 44.48 -57.24 24.46
C THR A 468 44.31 -55.72 24.72
N GLU A 469 43.03 -55.30 24.72
CA GLU A 469 42.31 -54.38 25.65
C GLU A 469 43.05 -53.14 26.25
N SER A 470 42.54 -51.90 26.19
CA SER A 470 41.13 -51.44 26.26
C SER A 470 40.95 -49.95 25.90
N GLY A 471 39.72 -49.51 25.62
CA GLY A 471 39.31 -48.09 25.77
C GLY A 471 39.00 -47.26 24.51
N ARG A 472 37.88 -46.51 24.56
CA ARG A 472 37.47 -45.36 23.70
C ARG A 472 37.24 -45.61 22.19
N ARG A 473 35.97 -45.84 21.83
CA ARG A 473 35.43 -45.65 20.46
C ARG A 473 35.46 -44.18 20.05
N ARG A 474 35.93 -43.86 18.83
CA ARG A 474 35.66 -42.56 18.16
C ARG A 474 34.19 -42.51 17.67
N ARG A 475 33.60 -41.31 17.64
CA ARG A 475 32.23 -41.09 17.10
C ARG A 475 32.24 -41.18 15.57
N HIS A 476 31.21 -41.80 15.01
CA HIS A 476 30.92 -41.76 13.57
C HIS A 476 30.30 -40.41 13.20
N ARG A 477 30.47 -39.99 11.93
CA ARG A 477 29.84 -38.78 11.35
C ARG A 477 28.34 -39.03 11.19
N ASP A 478 27.49 -38.15 11.73
CA ASP A 478 26.03 -38.26 11.60
C ASP A 478 25.60 -38.00 10.15
N LYS A 479 24.68 -38.82 9.62
CA LYS A 479 23.96 -38.54 8.36
C LYS A 479 22.75 -37.63 8.63
N GLU A 480 22.39 -36.85 7.62
CA GLU A 480 21.41 -35.77 7.72
C GLU A 480 19.97 -36.24 8.00
N ARG A 481 19.14 -35.37 8.60
CA ARG A 481 17.89 -35.75 9.27
C ARG A 481 16.66 -35.68 8.36
N VAL A 482 16.45 -36.69 7.52
CA VAL A 482 15.20 -36.85 6.75
C VAL A 482 13.98 -36.89 7.68
N ARG A 483 13.00 -36.02 7.42
CA ARG A 483 11.78 -35.82 8.23
C ARG A 483 10.59 -36.55 7.59
N VAL A 484 10.16 -37.66 8.20
CA VAL A 484 9.03 -38.46 7.69
C VAL A 484 7.70 -37.71 7.84
N THR A 485 6.86 -37.77 6.80
CA THR A 485 5.55 -37.08 6.71
C THR A 485 4.47 -37.75 7.55
N ARG A 486 4.50 -39.08 7.68
CA ARG A 486 3.60 -39.88 8.51
C ARG A 486 4.39 -40.95 9.27
N ALA A 487 4.05 -41.18 10.53
CA ALA A 487 4.63 -42.23 11.38
C ALA A 487 3.55 -43.25 11.77
N CYS A 488 3.93 -44.52 11.90
CA CYS A 488 3.01 -45.59 12.29
C CYS A 488 2.44 -45.37 13.70
N ASP A 489 1.26 -45.93 13.97
CA ASP A 489 0.49 -45.65 15.18
C ASP A 489 1.28 -46.03 16.45
N ARG A 490 2.03 -47.15 16.42
CA ARG A 490 2.86 -47.62 17.53
C ARG A 490 4.02 -46.67 17.84
N CYS A 491 4.75 -46.22 16.82
CA CYS A 491 5.84 -45.26 17.00
C CYS A 491 5.31 -43.90 17.48
N LYS A 492 4.19 -43.44 16.90
CA LYS A 492 3.49 -42.21 17.29
C LYS A 492 3.02 -42.26 18.75
N LYS A 493 2.33 -43.34 19.17
CA LYS A 493 1.85 -43.54 20.55
C LYS A 493 2.98 -43.62 21.57
N ARG A 494 4.11 -44.26 21.23
CA ARG A 494 5.30 -44.35 22.10
C ARG A 494 6.24 -43.14 21.99
N LYS A 495 5.97 -42.14 21.15
CA LYS A 495 6.82 -40.97 20.85
C LYS A 495 8.26 -41.33 20.41
N ILE A 496 8.42 -42.44 19.68
CA ILE A 496 9.73 -42.96 19.20
C ILE A 496 9.86 -42.79 17.67
N ARG A 497 11.10 -42.70 17.18
CA ARG A 497 11.41 -42.46 15.76
C ARG A 497 10.82 -43.56 14.86
N CYS A 498 10.11 -43.17 13.81
CA CYS A 498 9.58 -44.04 12.76
C CYS A 498 10.38 -43.83 11.47
N THR A 499 10.52 -44.88 10.65
CA THR A 499 11.15 -44.79 9.31
C THR A 499 10.18 -44.43 8.18
N GLY A 500 8.91 -44.19 8.49
CA GLY A 500 7.88 -43.81 7.51
C GLY A 500 7.32 -44.99 6.71
N ILE A 501 8.18 -45.90 6.24
CA ILE A 501 7.81 -47.11 5.50
C ILE A 501 6.92 -48.07 6.30
N GLN A 502 6.09 -48.87 5.61
CA GLN A 502 5.24 -49.92 6.19
C GLN A 502 5.69 -51.32 5.72
N PRO A 503 5.94 -52.28 6.65
CA PRO A 503 6.10 -52.10 8.10
C PRO A 503 7.39 -51.34 8.44
N CYS A 504 7.36 -50.49 9.47
CA CYS A 504 8.50 -49.64 9.80
C CYS A 504 9.62 -50.41 10.51
N GLU A 505 10.87 -50.01 10.30
CA GLU A 505 12.04 -50.80 10.68
C GLU A 505 12.28 -50.90 12.19
N LEU A 506 11.63 -50.04 12.98
CA LEU A 506 11.57 -50.17 14.44
C LEU A 506 10.47 -51.15 14.89
N CYS A 507 9.39 -51.30 14.12
CA CYS A 507 8.39 -52.34 14.35
C CYS A 507 8.89 -53.72 13.93
N ILE A 508 9.60 -53.84 12.79
CA ILE A 508 10.27 -55.07 12.35
C ILE A 508 11.24 -55.57 13.44
N ARG A 509 12.22 -54.74 13.86
CA ARG A 509 13.21 -55.09 14.90
C ARG A 509 12.66 -55.26 16.32
N THR A 510 11.35 -55.12 16.51
CA THR A 510 10.69 -55.40 17.79
C THR A 510 9.45 -56.28 17.62
N GLU A 511 9.40 -57.05 16.51
CA GLU A 511 8.40 -58.08 16.19
C GLU A 511 6.96 -57.64 16.49
N SER A 512 6.65 -56.40 16.14
CA SER A 512 5.43 -55.72 16.58
C SER A 512 4.63 -55.21 15.39
N HIS A 513 3.31 -55.40 15.47
CA HIS A 513 2.38 -54.98 14.43
C HIS A 513 2.52 -53.47 14.10
N CYS A 514 2.47 -53.15 12.80
CA CYS A 514 2.76 -51.82 12.28
C CYS A 514 1.57 -51.28 11.47
N THR A 515 0.66 -50.57 12.14
CA THR A 515 -0.53 -49.94 11.52
C THR A 515 -0.31 -48.46 11.22
N TYR A 516 -1.09 -47.95 10.27
CA TYR A 516 -1.20 -46.54 9.92
C TYR A 516 -2.69 -46.15 9.89
N ASN A 517 -3.41 -46.55 10.95
CA ASN A 517 -4.87 -46.49 11.05
C ASN A 517 -5.34 -45.22 11.78
N ALA A 518 -4.45 -44.46 12.42
CA ALA A 518 -4.81 -43.17 13.01
C ALA A 518 -5.36 -42.21 11.93
N SER A 519 -6.55 -41.69 12.20
CA SER A 519 -7.31 -40.77 11.34
C SER A 519 -6.52 -39.50 11.00
N TYR A 520 -6.73 -39.00 9.79
CA TYR A 520 -5.95 -37.91 9.20
C TYR A 520 -6.88 -36.76 8.79
N ALA A 521 -6.94 -35.71 9.63
CA ALA A 521 -7.95 -34.66 9.54
C ALA A 521 -7.53 -33.44 8.67
N ARG A 522 -6.62 -33.59 7.69
CA ARG A 522 -6.14 -32.48 6.83
C ARG A 522 -5.88 -32.90 5.38
N GLY A 523 -6.93 -32.96 4.57
CA GLY A 523 -6.83 -33.18 3.12
C GLY A 523 -6.57 -34.64 2.72
N ARG A 524 -6.16 -34.86 1.47
CA ARG A 524 -5.87 -36.20 0.93
C ARG A 524 -4.80 -36.89 1.79
N GLN A 525 -5.07 -38.13 2.18
CA GLN A 525 -4.19 -38.92 3.04
C GLN A 525 -2.89 -39.24 2.29
N PRO A 526 -1.70 -38.87 2.80
CA PRO A 526 -0.44 -39.19 2.14
C PRO A 526 -0.24 -40.71 2.05
N PRO A 527 0.21 -41.23 0.90
CA PRO A 527 0.54 -42.65 0.76
C PRO A 527 1.67 -43.03 1.73
N VAL A 528 1.63 -44.27 2.20
CA VAL A 528 2.66 -44.84 3.08
C VAL A 528 3.50 -45.78 2.23
N ALA A 529 4.75 -45.40 1.97
CA ALA A 529 5.65 -46.21 1.15
C ALA A 529 5.86 -47.61 1.75
N THR A 530 5.85 -48.63 0.90
CA THR A 530 6.27 -49.99 1.24
C THR A 530 7.80 -50.10 1.20
N ARG A 531 8.36 -51.30 1.49
CA ARG A 531 9.77 -51.57 1.19
C ARG A 531 10.02 -51.72 -0.31
N GLU A 532 9.06 -52.25 -1.08
CA GLU A 532 9.19 -52.34 -2.54
C GLU A 532 9.24 -50.96 -3.23
N ASP A 533 8.48 -49.97 -2.75
CA ASP A 533 8.50 -48.62 -3.33
C ASP A 533 9.86 -47.94 -3.18
N VAL A 534 10.51 -48.11 -2.02
CA VAL A 534 11.86 -47.57 -1.79
C VAL A 534 12.91 -48.36 -2.59
N ALA A 535 12.77 -49.69 -2.70
CA ALA A 535 13.67 -50.51 -3.50
C ALA A 535 13.61 -50.19 -5.01
N ARG A 536 12.47 -49.70 -5.52
CA ARG A 536 12.35 -49.17 -6.89
C ARG A 536 13.06 -47.83 -7.08
N MET A 537 13.10 -46.97 -6.06
CA MET A 537 13.72 -45.64 -6.14
C MET A 537 15.26 -45.66 -6.10
N ASP A 538 15.88 -46.73 -5.60
CA ASP A 538 17.35 -46.87 -5.52
C ASP A 538 18.00 -47.54 -6.76
N LEU A 539 17.26 -47.78 -7.86
CA LEU A 539 17.74 -48.53 -9.04
C LEU A 539 17.92 -47.71 -10.34
N ASP A 540 17.17 -46.63 -10.57
CA ASP A 540 17.20 -45.86 -11.84
C ASP A 540 18.40 -44.88 -11.94
N GLY A 541 19.59 -45.34 -11.56
CA GLY A 541 20.77 -44.52 -11.33
C GLY A 541 21.99 -44.81 -12.20
N LEU A 542 21.85 -45.06 -13.51
CA LEU A 542 22.98 -45.13 -14.47
C LEU A 542 22.58 -44.99 -15.97
N ASP A 543 23.14 -43.97 -16.61
CA ASP A 543 23.47 -43.72 -18.05
C ASP A 543 22.53 -44.09 -19.25
N VAL A 544 22.02 -43.03 -19.88
CA VAL A 544 21.92 -42.71 -21.34
C VAL A 544 21.78 -43.82 -22.41
N SER A 545 20.66 -43.79 -23.17
CA SER A 545 20.62 -43.56 -24.65
C SER A 545 19.20 -43.66 -25.25
N VAL A 546 19.01 -43.26 -26.52
CA VAL A 546 17.70 -43.00 -27.17
C VAL A 546 17.34 -44.05 -28.24
N SER A 547 16.06 -44.43 -28.34
CA SER A 547 15.41 -44.87 -29.61
C SER A 547 13.88 -44.77 -29.55
N ASP A 548 13.30 -44.18 -30.59
CA ASP A 548 11.87 -44.09 -30.97
C ASP A 548 11.55 -45.23 -31.99
N PRO A 549 10.38 -45.39 -32.67
CA PRO A 549 9.03 -44.84 -32.48
C PRO A 549 7.86 -45.88 -32.64
N ASN A 550 6.61 -45.40 -32.54
CA ASN A 550 5.38 -45.84 -33.28
C ASN A 550 4.93 -47.32 -33.40
N ALA A 551 3.63 -47.58 -33.12
CA ALA A 551 2.65 -48.09 -34.12
C ALA A 551 1.20 -48.22 -33.58
N ALA A 552 0.20 -47.81 -34.41
CA ALA A 552 -1.21 -48.26 -34.55
C ALA A 552 -2.11 -48.52 -33.29
N ALA A 553 -3.36 -48.04 -33.16
CA ALA A 553 -4.57 -48.25 -34.01
C ALA A 553 -4.95 -49.75 -34.17
N THR A 554 -6.21 -50.23 -34.10
CA THR A 554 -7.59 -49.67 -33.99
C THR A 554 -8.47 -50.74 -33.25
N THR A 555 -9.80 -50.78 -33.07
CA THR A 555 -11.05 -50.21 -33.65
C THR A 555 -12.09 -49.88 -32.53
N GLY A 556 -13.38 -49.68 -32.87
CA GLY A 556 -14.54 -49.96 -31.98
C GLY A 556 -14.77 -51.49 -31.78
N ASP A 557 -15.89 -51.98 -31.25
CA ASP A 557 -17.24 -51.36 -31.23
C ASP A 557 -18.18 -51.91 -30.11
N ASP A 558 -19.32 -51.22 -29.96
CA ASP A 558 -20.64 -51.50 -29.36
C ASP A 558 -20.93 -52.35 -28.08
N SER A 559 -21.76 -51.72 -27.23
CA SER A 559 -22.87 -52.14 -26.33
C SER A 559 -23.12 -53.53 -25.70
N LEU A 560 -23.80 -53.42 -24.54
CA LEU A 560 -24.99 -54.19 -24.05
C LEU A 560 -24.86 -55.20 -22.87
N MET A 561 -25.55 -54.84 -21.76
CA MET A 561 -26.36 -55.65 -20.83
C MET A 561 -25.88 -56.97 -20.16
N GLY A 562 -26.16 -57.08 -18.85
CA GLY A 562 -27.16 -58.07 -18.42
C GLY A 562 -26.89 -58.96 -17.19
N SER A 563 -27.30 -58.50 -16.00
CA SER A 563 -27.97 -59.23 -14.88
C SER A 563 -27.59 -60.67 -14.43
N ILE A 564 -27.64 -60.90 -13.10
CA ILE A 564 -28.38 -62.01 -12.45
C ILE A 564 -28.64 -61.66 -10.96
N VAL A 565 -29.63 -62.30 -10.32
CA VAL A 565 -30.28 -61.89 -9.04
C VAL A 565 -30.43 -63.08 -8.08
N VAL A 566 -30.32 -62.88 -6.75
CA VAL A 566 -31.01 -63.64 -5.66
C VAL A 566 -31.27 -62.68 -4.46
N ASP A 567 -32.24 -62.99 -3.60
CA ASP A 567 -32.89 -62.14 -2.56
C ASP A 567 -33.02 -62.89 -1.18
N VAL A 568 -33.83 -62.37 -0.21
CA VAL A 568 -34.37 -62.97 1.06
C VAL A 568 -33.58 -62.65 2.36
N SER A 569 -34.12 -62.17 3.51
CA SER A 569 -35.44 -61.58 3.93
C SER A 569 -35.37 -60.92 5.34
N GLU A 570 -36.40 -60.16 5.77
CA GLU A 570 -36.62 -59.62 7.16
C GLU A 570 -37.49 -60.55 8.08
N PRO A 571 -37.78 -60.21 9.37
CA PRO A 571 -38.99 -59.40 9.71
C PRO A 571 -39.02 -58.53 11.03
N VAL A 572 -39.75 -57.40 10.96
CA VAL A 572 -40.68 -56.69 11.91
C VAL A 572 -40.72 -56.97 13.45
N GLY A 573 -40.86 -55.90 14.28
CA GLY A 573 -41.33 -55.91 15.70
C GLY A 573 -41.63 -54.49 16.29
N THR A 574 -42.37 -54.35 17.41
CA THR A 574 -42.97 -53.05 17.90
C THR A 574 -42.90 -52.77 19.43
N ASP A 575 -43.28 -51.52 19.81
CA ASP A 575 -43.94 -51.05 21.07
C ASP A 575 -43.19 -50.43 22.29
N GLN A 576 -43.53 -49.13 22.54
CA GLN A 576 -44.08 -48.45 23.73
C GLN A 576 -43.41 -48.28 25.14
N GLN A 577 -43.63 -47.05 25.66
CA GLN A 577 -43.98 -46.61 27.04
C GLN A 577 -42.92 -46.16 28.10
N ASP A 578 -43.44 -45.38 29.06
CA ASP A 578 -42.80 -44.47 30.03
C ASP A 578 -42.16 -45.13 31.28
N GLU A 579 -41.28 -44.39 31.99
CA GLU A 579 -41.63 -43.77 33.29
C GLU A 579 -40.53 -42.84 33.86
N THR A 580 -40.84 -42.15 34.96
CA THR A 580 -39.98 -41.15 35.63
C THR A 580 -39.59 -41.56 37.05
N ILE A 581 -38.52 -40.99 37.62
CA ILE A 581 -38.40 -40.59 39.04
C ILE A 581 -37.08 -39.83 39.29
N MET A 582 -37.05 -38.95 40.31
CA MET A 582 -35.92 -38.10 40.70
C MET A 582 -35.08 -38.71 41.83
N ASN A 583 -33.81 -38.31 41.96
CA ASN A 583 -33.31 -37.64 43.18
C ASN A 583 -31.85 -37.18 43.10
N ASP A 584 -31.61 -36.00 43.68
CA ASP A 584 -30.33 -35.31 43.90
C ASP A 584 -29.27 -36.16 44.67
N THR A 585 -27.96 -35.90 44.62
CA THR A 585 -27.29 -34.59 44.86
C THR A 585 -25.82 -34.53 44.41
N ASN A 586 -25.37 -33.30 44.11
CA ASN A 586 -24.02 -32.73 44.31
C ASN A 586 -22.75 -33.25 43.58
N LEU A 587 -22.29 -32.42 42.61
CA LEU A 587 -20.95 -31.79 42.54
C LEU A 587 -19.69 -32.70 42.73
N ALA A 588 -18.78 -32.90 41.75
CA ALA A 588 -18.17 -31.86 40.92
C ALA A 588 -17.27 -32.39 39.76
N ILE A 589 -17.24 -31.65 38.64
CA ILE A 589 -16.13 -31.51 37.65
C ILE A 589 -15.53 -32.81 37.04
N GLY A 590 -15.94 -33.18 35.81
CA GLY A 590 -15.23 -34.24 35.04
C GLY A 590 -15.75 -34.57 33.62
N SER A 591 -15.13 -33.97 32.60
CA SER A 591 -14.99 -34.40 31.17
C SER A 591 -15.95 -35.45 30.53
N VAL A 592 -16.85 -34.96 29.65
CA VAL A 592 -17.42 -35.60 28.43
C VAL A 592 -17.72 -34.44 27.45
N GLY A 593 -17.75 -34.50 26.11
CA GLY A 593 -17.51 -35.51 25.07
C GLY A 593 -18.20 -35.01 23.78
N PRO A 594 -17.74 -35.34 22.55
CA PRO A 594 -18.19 -34.64 21.33
C PRO A 594 -19.57 -35.11 20.83
N GLY A 595 -20.63 -34.40 21.23
CA GLY A 595 -21.98 -34.52 20.66
C GLY A 595 -22.16 -33.67 19.40
N THR A 596 -22.83 -34.24 18.40
CA THR A 596 -23.22 -33.68 17.11
C THR A 596 -23.53 -32.16 17.09
N ALA A 597 -22.69 -31.39 16.40
CA ALA A 597 -23.02 -30.05 15.93
C ALA A 597 -23.00 -30.03 14.39
N GLU A 598 -24.02 -29.43 13.77
CA GLU A 598 -24.08 -29.28 12.31
C GLU A 598 -22.90 -28.42 11.80
N PRO A 599 -22.30 -28.75 10.64
CA PRO A 599 -21.24 -27.93 10.07
C PRO A 599 -21.82 -26.58 9.60
N PRO A 600 -21.36 -25.43 10.13
CA PRO A 600 -21.86 -24.13 9.68
C PRO A 600 -21.53 -23.92 8.20
N SER A 601 -22.53 -23.55 7.41
CA SER A 601 -22.44 -23.56 5.96
C SER A 601 -21.53 -22.46 5.40
N ARG A 602 -20.75 -22.83 4.38
CA ARG A 602 -20.11 -21.99 3.35
C ARG A 602 -19.86 -20.52 3.72
N ALA A 603 -19.05 -20.26 4.74
CA ALA A 603 -18.36 -18.98 4.87
C ALA A 603 -17.21 -18.93 3.84
N SER A 604 -17.51 -18.51 2.62
CA SER A 604 -16.47 -17.99 1.72
C SER A 604 -15.76 -16.83 2.43
N PRO A 605 -14.44 -16.65 2.28
CA PRO A 605 -13.81 -15.38 2.59
C PRO A 605 -14.58 -14.25 1.88
N GLU A 606 -14.85 -13.14 2.58
CA GLU A 606 -15.31 -11.94 1.88
C GLU A 606 -14.18 -11.47 0.93
N PRO A 607 -14.51 -10.97 -0.27
CA PRO A 607 -13.51 -10.46 -1.19
C PRO A 607 -12.70 -9.35 -0.54
N THR A 608 -11.40 -9.28 -0.84
CA THR A 608 -10.49 -8.25 -0.34
C THR A 608 -11.01 -6.87 -0.72
N GLN A 609 -11.43 -6.09 0.27
CA GLN A 609 -11.79 -4.70 0.08
C GLN A 609 -10.53 -3.88 -0.17
N THR A 610 -10.56 -3.05 -1.20
CA THR A 610 -9.46 -2.16 -1.58
C THR A 610 -9.91 -0.71 -1.59
N ASP A 611 -8.97 0.23 -1.47
CA ASP A 611 -9.20 1.62 -1.85
C ASP A 611 -9.06 1.82 -3.37
N LEU A 612 -9.23 3.07 -3.85
CA LEU A 612 -9.11 3.42 -5.27
C LEU A 612 -7.68 3.26 -5.82
N GLN A 613 -6.68 3.22 -4.94
CA GLN A 613 -5.28 2.97 -5.29
C GLN A 613 -4.96 1.47 -5.21
N GLY A 614 -5.97 0.61 -5.02
CA GLY A 614 -5.85 -0.84 -4.93
C GLY A 614 -5.34 -1.36 -3.58
N HIS A 615 -5.10 -0.50 -2.59
CA HIS A 615 -4.54 -0.94 -1.31
C HIS A 615 -5.56 -1.68 -0.45
N TYR A 616 -5.13 -2.74 0.23
CA TYR A 616 -5.99 -3.49 1.16
C TYR A 616 -6.53 -2.62 2.31
N VAL A 617 -7.86 -2.70 2.51
CA VAL A 617 -8.63 -2.11 3.60
C VAL A 617 -9.28 -3.23 4.41
N GLY A 618 -8.82 -3.45 5.64
CA GLY A 618 -9.22 -4.61 6.44
C GLY A 618 -10.42 -4.39 7.38
N PRO A 619 -10.93 -5.46 8.03
CA PRO A 619 -12.22 -5.48 8.72
C PRO A 619 -12.33 -4.58 9.96
N SER A 620 -11.20 -4.09 10.51
CA SER A 620 -11.18 -3.07 11.56
C SER A 620 -11.24 -1.63 11.05
N SER A 621 -11.11 -1.37 9.74
CA SER A 621 -11.25 -0.02 9.20
C SER A 621 -12.69 0.51 9.33
N GLY A 622 -12.83 1.82 9.58
CA GLY A 622 -14.11 2.53 9.45
C GLY A 622 -14.68 2.45 8.03
N VAL A 623 -13.82 2.48 7.00
CA VAL A 623 -14.22 2.31 5.59
C VAL A 623 -14.78 0.91 5.35
N SER A 624 -14.10 -0.14 5.84
CA SER A 624 -14.60 -1.52 5.73
C SER A 624 -15.94 -1.71 6.46
N PHE A 625 -16.16 -1.04 7.59
CA PHE A 625 -17.46 -1.02 8.26
C PHE A 625 -18.53 -0.35 7.37
N LEU A 626 -18.25 0.83 6.82
CA LEU A 626 -19.15 1.57 5.94
C LEU A 626 -19.50 0.80 4.66
N LEU A 627 -18.52 0.20 3.97
CA LEU A 627 -18.78 -0.65 2.79
C LEU A 627 -19.68 -1.85 3.13
N ARG A 628 -19.53 -2.45 4.33
CA ARG A 628 -20.43 -3.53 4.80
C ARG A 628 -21.82 -3.03 5.18
N VAL A 629 -21.96 -1.78 5.64
CA VAL A 629 -23.26 -1.12 5.82
C VAL A 629 -23.90 -0.84 4.47
N GLN A 630 -23.20 -0.17 3.56
CA GLN A 630 -23.64 0.16 2.20
C GLN A 630 -24.11 -1.10 1.44
N LYS A 631 -23.36 -2.20 1.50
CA LYS A 631 -23.74 -3.49 0.91
C LYS A 631 -25.03 -4.08 1.50
N ARG A 632 -25.28 -3.92 2.80
CA ARG A 632 -26.52 -4.36 3.47
C ARG A 632 -27.69 -3.42 3.20
N LEU A 633 -27.43 -2.12 3.01
CA LEU A 633 -28.42 -1.13 2.60
C LEU A 633 -28.84 -1.34 1.13
N HIS A 634 -27.91 -1.61 0.21
CA HIS A 634 -28.21 -1.96 -1.20
C HIS A 634 -29.13 -3.19 -1.31
N GLN A 635 -28.98 -4.16 -0.42
CA GLN A 635 -29.87 -5.33 -0.33
C GLN A 635 -31.26 -5.03 0.27
N ALA A 636 -31.54 -3.78 0.63
CA ALA A 636 -32.81 -3.34 1.21
C ALA A 636 -33.42 -2.10 0.51
N VAL A 637 -32.60 -1.27 -0.14
CA VAL A 637 -32.96 -0.05 -0.89
C VAL A 637 -31.87 0.26 -1.92
N SER A 638 -32.24 0.58 -3.16
CA SER A 638 -31.28 1.01 -4.18
C SER A 638 -30.68 2.40 -3.88
N PHE A 639 -29.40 2.53 -4.23
CA PHE A 639 -28.67 3.79 -4.40
C PHE A 639 -28.36 3.96 -5.90
N SER A 640 -28.00 5.17 -6.32
CA SER A 640 -27.24 5.38 -7.56
C SER A 640 -25.84 4.74 -7.45
N GLN A 641 -25.09 4.71 -8.57
CA GLN A 641 -23.81 4.00 -8.68
C GLN A 641 -22.86 4.28 -7.51
N ALA A 642 -22.16 3.24 -7.06
CA ALA A 642 -21.29 3.29 -5.88
C ALA A 642 -20.23 4.38 -6.01
N SER A 643 -20.37 5.41 -5.18
CA SER A 643 -19.58 6.63 -5.23
C SER A 643 -18.12 6.40 -4.85
N SER A 644 -17.24 7.07 -5.59
CA SER A 644 -15.77 7.02 -5.47
C SER A 644 -15.22 7.78 -4.25
N ILE A 645 -15.97 7.81 -3.14
CA ILE A 645 -15.80 8.77 -2.03
C ILE A 645 -15.12 8.19 -0.79
N PHE A 646 -15.09 6.87 -0.60
CA PHE A 646 -14.62 6.23 0.64
C PHE A 646 -13.10 6.04 0.75
N THR A 647 -12.33 6.64 -0.15
CA THR A 647 -11.14 5.98 -0.71
C THR A 647 -10.03 6.95 -1.12
N PHE A 648 -9.93 8.08 -0.41
CA PHE A 648 -8.94 9.14 -0.68
C PHE A 648 -7.49 8.67 -0.53
N GLY A 649 -6.76 8.65 -1.65
CA GLY A 649 -5.30 8.58 -1.64
C GLY A 649 -4.67 9.80 -0.96
N ASP A 650 -3.44 9.63 -0.47
CA ASP A 650 -2.66 10.74 0.09
C ASP A 650 -2.46 11.83 -0.99
N ALA A 651 -2.61 13.11 -0.64
CA ALA A 651 -2.33 14.21 -1.57
C ALA A 651 -0.85 14.21 -2.01
N PRO A 652 -0.44 14.79 -3.16
CA PRO A 652 0.97 14.99 -3.46
C PRO A 652 1.64 15.84 -2.37
N LEU A 653 2.93 15.61 -2.07
CA LEU A 653 3.71 16.58 -1.28
C LEU A 653 3.91 17.85 -2.12
N PRO A 654 4.11 19.03 -1.50
CA PRO A 654 4.53 20.21 -2.24
C PRO A 654 5.84 19.91 -2.99
N ASP A 655 5.88 20.21 -4.29
CA ASP A 655 7.09 20.05 -5.09
C ASP A 655 8.21 20.93 -4.52
N PHE A 656 9.36 20.31 -4.28
CA PHE A 656 10.50 20.95 -3.67
C PHE A 656 11.51 21.30 -4.77
N ASP A 657 12.00 22.55 -4.78
CA ASP A 657 13.34 22.80 -5.32
C ASP A 657 14.35 22.42 -4.21
N PRO A 658 14.92 21.20 -4.20
CA PRO A 658 15.93 20.80 -3.19
C PRO A 658 17.22 21.60 -3.33
N SER A 659 17.34 22.32 -4.44
CA SER A 659 18.45 23.20 -4.68
C SER A 659 18.20 24.53 -3.91
N GLY A 660 16.95 24.98 -3.75
CA GLY A 660 16.48 26.15 -3.00
C GLY A 660 17.14 26.34 -1.63
N ALA A 661 17.47 27.61 -1.26
CA ALA A 661 18.32 27.95 -0.11
C ALA A 661 17.92 27.21 1.18
N PHE A 662 18.66 26.15 1.49
CA PHE A 662 18.32 25.16 2.51
C PHE A 662 18.22 25.82 3.90
N CYS A 663 17.00 25.81 4.46
CA CYS A 663 16.62 26.37 5.76
C CYS A 663 17.52 27.51 6.24
N VAL A 664 17.14 28.76 5.91
CA VAL A 664 17.64 29.96 6.62
C VAL A 664 17.64 29.63 8.12
N LEU A 665 18.82 29.65 8.72
CA LEU A 665 19.00 29.24 10.11
C LEU A 665 18.15 30.19 10.96
N LEU A 666 17.03 29.67 11.51
CA LEU A 666 16.16 30.44 12.41
C LEU A 666 17.01 31.16 13.45
N SER A 667 16.55 32.29 13.97
CA SER A 667 17.15 32.81 15.19
C SER A 667 17.05 31.74 16.29
N LYS A 668 18.05 31.71 17.17
CA LYS A 668 18.06 30.79 18.31
C LYS A 668 16.82 30.95 19.20
N GLU A 669 16.22 32.14 19.22
CA GLU A 669 14.99 32.46 19.94
C GLU A 669 13.74 31.83 19.29
N GLU A 670 13.59 31.92 17.96
CA GLU A 670 12.51 31.25 17.22
C GLU A 670 12.60 29.72 17.36
N ALA A 671 13.77 29.14 17.16
CA ALA A 671 13.95 27.69 17.28
C ALA A 671 13.75 27.19 18.72
N SER A 672 14.14 27.98 19.73
CA SER A 672 13.82 27.69 21.14
C SER A 672 12.32 27.79 21.42
N THR A 673 11.62 28.73 20.77
CA THR A 673 10.17 28.90 20.88
C THR A 673 9.43 27.72 20.25
N LEU A 674 9.87 27.24 19.08
CA LEU A 674 9.33 26.04 18.44
C LEU A 674 9.59 24.78 19.28
N LEU A 675 10.82 24.57 19.76
CA LEU A 675 11.13 23.43 20.63
C LEU A 675 10.30 23.46 21.93
N LYS A 676 10.12 24.64 22.54
CA LYS A 676 9.22 24.82 23.68
C LYS A 676 7.78 24.48 23.30
N ARG A 677 7.28 24.94 22.15
CA ARG A 677 5.92 24.63 21.66
C ARG A 677 5.72 23.12 21.43
N TYR A 678 6.75 22.42 20.94
CA TYR A 678 6.71 20.96 20.81
C TYR A 678 6.48 20.29 22.16
N PHE A 679 7.35 20.53 23.15
CA PHE A 679 7.27 19.85 24.44
C PHE A 679 6.08 20.29 25.29
N ASP A 680 5.72 21.57 25.29
CA ASP A 680 4.65 22.13 26.14
C ASP A 680 3.24 21.90 25.57
N PHE A 681 3.11 21.52 24.29
CA PHE A 681 1.81 21.50 23.59
C PHE A 681 1.61 20.38 22.56
N ALA A 682 2.57 20.17 21.64
CA ALA A 682 2.37 19.31 20.46
C ALA A 682 2.22 17.81 20.81
N VAL A 683 2.97 17.33 21.81
CA VAL A 683 2.99 15.93 22.23
C VAL A 683 2.36 15.74 23.62
N PRO A 684 1.01 15.65 23.74
CA PRO A 684 0.36 15.41 25.03
C PRO A 684 0.64 13.99 25.56
N THR A 685 0.46 12.95 24.74
CA THR A 685 0.64 11.55 25.15
C THR A 685 1.81 10.84 24.46
N HIS A 686 2.21 11.25 23.25
CA HIS A 686 3.28 10.63 22.47
C HIS A 686 4.67 11.20 22.82
N ARG A 687 5.05 11.13 24.10
CA ARG A 687 6.27 11.74 24.63
C ARG A 687 7.44 10.77 24.64
N PHE A 688 8.13 10.66 23.51
CA PHE A 688 9.28 9.76 23.30
C PHE A 688 10.65 10.44 23.19
N LEU A 689 10.69 11.77 23.26
CA LEU A 689 11.92 12.56 23.35
C LEU A 689 12.17 13.01 24.78
N HIS A 690 13.44 13.12 25.18
CA HIS A 690 13.85 13.68 26.47
C HIS A 690 14.28 15.14 26.29
N ARG A 691 13.57 16.07 26.93
CA ARG A 691 13.68 17.50 26.68
C ARG A 691 15.09 18.07 26.89
N PRO A 692 15.78 17.88 28.04
CA PRO A 692 17.15 18.37 28.23
C PRO A 692 18.15 17.89 27.17
N THR A 693 17.96 16.68 26.64
CA THR A 693 18.82 16.13 25.59
C THR A 693 18.62 16.84 24.25
N VAL A 694 17.36 17.14 23.88
CA VAL A 694 17.08 17.86 22.62
C VAL A 694 17.41 19.35 22.76
N GLU A 695 17.23 19.96 23.94
CA GLU A 695 17.71 21.31 24.25
C GLU A 695 19.25 21.40 24.16
N GLY A 696 19.97 20.38 24.67
CA GLY A 696 21.41 20.26 24.49
C GLY A 696 21.85 20.11 23.04
N TRP A 697 21.11 19.36 22.21
CA TRP A 697 21.37 19.28 20.77
C TRP A 697 21.03 20.57 20.02
N LEU A 698 20.04 21.35 20.48
CA LEU A 698 19.75 22.66 19.92
C LEU A 698 20.91 23.64 20.19
N GLU A 699 21.46 23.65 21.40
CA GLU A 699 22.66 24.43 21.74
C GLU A 699 23.89 23.95 20.94
N GLU A 700 24.07 22.64 20.78
CA GLU A 700 25.11 22.06 19.91
C GLU A 700 24.95 22.50 18.45
N PHE A 701 23.72 22.50 17.94
CA PHE A 701 23.38 22.90 16.57
C PHE A 701 23.71 24.37 16.31
N TYR A 702 23.34 25.29 17.21
CA TYR A 702 23.70 26.71 17.07
C TYR A 702 25.18 26.99 17.28
N SER A 703 25.80 26.42 18.32
CA SER A 703 27.23 26.63 18.60
C SER A 703 28.18 26.01 17.56
N THR A 704 27.68 25.10 16.72
CA THR A 704 28.44 24.51 15.59
C THR A 704 27.94 24.94 14.21
N MET A 705 27.06 25.94 14.11
CA MET A 705 26.43 26.41 12.85
C MET A 705 25.86 25.26 12.00
N GLY A 706 25.22 24.29 12.67
CA GLY A 706 24.61 23.11 12.08
C GLY A 706 25.53 21.92 11.82
N ALA A 707 26.85 22.02 12.03
CA ALA A 707 27.78 20.92 11.75
C ALA A 707 27.59 19.71 12.69
N MET A 708 27.26 19.96 13.96
CA MET A 708 27.29 19.02 15.10
C MET A 708 28.71 18.49 15.42
N LYS A 709 28.94 18.06 16.66
CA LYS A 709 30.26 17.57 17.13
C LYS A 709 30.52 16.13 16.70
N SER A 710 29.51 15.26 16.84
CA SER A 710 29.57 13.86 16.38
C SER A 710 29.10 13.78 14.92
N GLN A 711 30.04 13.65 13.98
CA GLN A 711 29.71 13.63 12.54
C GLN A 711 28.85 12.42 12.12
N GLU A 712 28.99 11.28 12.78
CA GLU A 712 28.13 10.11 12.49
C GLU A 712 26.69 10.30 12.97
N ASP A 713 26.47 10.93 14.13
CA ASP A 713 25.13 11.17 14.67
C ASP A 713 24.48 12.42 14.07
N ALA A 714 25.27 13.32 13.50
CA ALA A 714 24.86 14.63 13.02
C ALA A 714 23.61 14.60 12.11
N PRO A 715 23.46 13.68 11.13
CA PRO A 715 22.29 13.65 10.27
C PRO A 715 21.02 13.29 11.06
N ALA A 716 21.08 12.28 11.93
CA ALA A 716 19.95 11.86 12.74
C ALA A 716 19.54 12.91 13.80
N ARG A 717 20.52 13.58 14.44
CA ARG A 717 20.25 14.69 15.37
C ARG A 717 19.60 15.88 14.66
N ARG A 718 20.12 16.28 13.48
CA ARG A 718 19.51 17.35 12.67
C ARG A 718 18.10 17.01 12.20
N ALA A 719 17.88 15.79 11.71
CA ALA A 719 16.55 15.33 11.32
C ALA A 719 15.54 15.39 12.47
N LEU A 720 15.96 15.01 13.67
CA LEU A 720 15.14 15.06 14.88
C LEU A 720 14.80 16.51 15.27
N LEU A 721 15.76 17.44 15.22
CA LEU A 721 15.51 18.88 15.44
C LEU A 721 14.56 19.47 14.40
N PHE A 722 14.79 19.21 13.11
CA PHE A 722 13.91 19.67 12.03
C PHE A 722 12.49 19.09 12.19
N MET A 723 12.33 17.82 12.55
CA MET A 723 11.00 17.26 12.82
C MET A 723 10.31 17.83 14.05
N VAL A 724 11.07 18.24 15.08
CA VAL A 724 10.54 19.00 16.23
C VAL A 724 10.01 20.37 15.77
N PHE A 725 10.72 21.07 14.89
CA PHE A 725 10.26 22.33 14.30
C PHE A 725 9.03 22.15 13.39
N ALA A 726 9.04 21.14 12.52
CA ALA A 726 7.91 20.80 11.65
C ALA A 726 6.63 20.56 12.45
N GLN A 727 6.69 19.71 13.49
CA GLN A 727 5.54 19.47 14.36
C GLN A 727 5.17 20.69 15.21
N ALA A 728 6.11 21.52 15.62
CA ALA A 728 5.81 22.74 16.37
C ALA A 728 5.02 23.76 15.54
N GLN A 729 5.41 23.97 14.28
CA GLN A 729 4.79 24.93 13.35
C GLN A 729 3.28 24.65 13.15
N GLU A 730 2.91 23.37 13.05
CA GLU A 730 1.53 22.88 12.96
C GLU A 730 0.62 23.26 14.13
N TYR A 731 1.19 23.76 15.23
CA TYR A 731 0.44 24.23 16.40
C TYR A 731 0.66 25.72 16.68
N MET A 732 1.20 26.51 15.74
CA MET A 732 1.50 27.94 15.94
C MET A 732 0.38 28.89 15.46
N GLY A 733 -0.75 28.89 16.20
CA GLY A 733 -1.81 29.89 16.07
C GLY A 733 -2.92 29.52 15.06
N THR A 734 -3.93 30.39 14.97
CA THR A 734 -5.14 30.19 14.13
C THR A 734 -5.02 30.80 12.72
N THR A 735 -4.05 31.68 12.49
CA THR A 735 -3.73 32.21 11.16
C THR A 735 -2.66 31.36 10.48
N HIS A 736 -3.08 30.26 9.85
CA HIS A 736 -2.29 29.62 8.80
C HIS A 736 -2.22 30.54 7.58
N SER A 737 -1.27 31.47 7.55
CA SER A 737 -0.78 31.96 6.27
C SER A 737 -0.23 30.77 5.47
N ARG A 738 -0.29 30.86 4.14
CA ARG A 738 0.18 29.79 3.23
C ARG A 738 1.66 29.45 3.47
N GLU A 739 2.42 30.45 3.94
CA GLU A 739 3.83 30.39 4.33
C GLU A 739 4.07 29.47 5.54
N ASN A 740 3.15 29.41 6.52
CA ASN A 740 3.30 28.58 7.72
C ASN A 740 3.21 27.07 7.40
N ALA A 741 2.33 26.67 6.49
CA ALA A 741 2.22 25.29 6.03
C ALA A 741 3.43 24.88 5.16
N ASP A 742 3.90 25.81 4.32
CA ASP A 742 5.11 25.64 3.52
C ASP A 742 6.37 25.48 4.42
N ALA A 743 6.56 26.35 5.42
CA ALA A 743 7.63 26.24 6.41
C ALA A 743 7.66 24.87 7.12
N SER A 744 6.49 24.36 7.52
CA SER A 744 6.33 23.03 8.12
C SER A 744 6.78 21.91 7.17
N ALA A 745 6.36 21.96 5.90
CA ALA A 745 6.76 20.99 4.88
C ALA A 745 8.27 21.05 4.56
N ARG A 746 8.86 22.26 4.50
CA ARG A 746 10.32 22.45 4.32
C ARG A 746 11.12 21.76 5.43
N TYR A 747 10.68 21.84 6.68
CA TYR A 747 11.35 21.14 7.79
C TYR A 747 11.22 19.61 7.70
N PHE A 748 10.07 19.08 7.27
CA PHE A 748 9.91 17.64 7.01
C PHE A 748 10.86 17.16 5.90
N LEU A 749 10.93 17.88 4.78
CA LEU A 749 11.82 17.58 3.65
C LEU A 749 13.31 17.71 4.04
N ALA A 750 13.65 18.74 4.83
CA ALA A 750 14.99 18.91 5.38
C ALA A 750 15.39 17.77 6.34
N ALA A 751 14.44 17.23 7.13
CA ALA A 751 14.67 16.06 7.97
C ALA A 751 14.92 14.81 7.14
N ASP A 752 14.10 14.54 6.12
CA ASP A 752 14.23 13.38 5.25
C ASP A 752 15.56 13.39 4.48
N HIS A 753 15.95 14.56 3.95
CA HIS A 753 17.26 14.79 3.32
C HIS A 753 18.47 14.64 4.27
N GLN A 754 18.27 14.67 5.59
CA GLN A 754 19.32 14.30 6.55
C GLN A 754 19.29 12.80 6.85
N LEU A 755 18.11 12.17 6.92
CA LEU A 755 17.99 10.73 7.15
C LEU A 755 18.48 9.89 5.96
N SER A 756 18.38 10.38 4.72
CA SER A 756 18.95 9.73 3.53
C SER A 756 20.49 9.79 3.45
N LYS A 757 21.14 10.61 4.31
CA LYS A 757 22.61 10.64 4.46
C LYS A 757 23.13 9.62 5.49
N GLU A 758 22.24 8.92 6.19
CA GLU A 758 22.58 7.88 7.16
C GLU A 758 23.15 6.63 6.47
N ARG A 759 24.48 6.50 6.44
CA ARG A 759 25.20 5.34 5.85
C ARG A 759 25.78 4.36 6.89
N GLY A 760 25.45 4.54 8.17
CA GLY A 760 26.00 3.79 9.30
C GLY A 760 24.98 2.87 9.98
N ALA A 761 25.35 2.36 11.16
CA ALA A 761 24.46 1.56 12.00
C ALA A 761 23.23 2.38 12.46
N VAL A 762 22.07 1.71 12.52
CA VAL A 762 20.78 2.27 12.95
C VAL A 762 20.85 2.76 14.39
N ARG A 763 20.45 4.01 14.63
CA ARG A 763 20.45 4.64 15.96
C ARG A 763 19.04 4.87 16.50
N LEU A 764 18.94 5.03 17.82
CA LEU A 764 17.68 5.41 18.50
C LEU A 764 17.12 6.73 17.95
N THR A 765 17.99 7.75 17.77
CA THR A 765 17.64 9.05 17.19
C THR A 765 17.05 8.92 15.79
N SER A 766 17.57 8.00 14.98
CA SER A 766 17.12 7.72 13.61
C SER A 766 15.74 7.02 13.56
N VAL A 767 15.38 6.28 14.61
CA VAL A 767 14.03 5.74 14.81
C VAL A 767 13.09 6.82 15.34
N GLN A 768 13.54 7.63 16.31
CA GLN A 768 12.77 8.75 16.86
C GLN A 768 12.41 9.80 15.80
N ALA A 769 13.36 10.17 14.92
CA ALA A 769 13.10 11.11 13.82
C ALA A 769 12.06 10.57 12.82
N ARG A 770 12.16 9.29 12.43
CA ARG A 770 11.18 8.63 11.55
C ARG A 770 9.81 8.46 12.22
N LEU A 771 9.77 8.25 13.54
CA LEU A 771 8.52 8.26 14.32
C LEU A 771 7.90 9.67 14.35
N CYS A 772 8.71 10.74 14.47
CA CYS A 772 8.22 12.11 14.30
C CYS A 772 7.68 12.38 12.88
N GLN A 773 8.35 11.89 11.83
CA GLN A 773 7.84 11.97 10.45
C GLN A 773 6.45 11.31 10.33
N CYS A 774 6.25 10.12 10.91
CA CYS A 774 4.96 9.43 10.90
C CYS A 774 3.84 10.26 11.56
N PHE A 775 4.10 10.88 12.71
CA PHE A 775 3.12 11.75 13.39
C PHE A 775 2.82 13.04 12.61
N TRP A 776 3.80 13.61 11.90
CA TRP A 776 3.59 14.77 11.02
C TRP A 776 2.82 14.41 9.73
N LEU A 777 3.12 13.25 9.12
CA LEU A 777 2.34 12.78 7.97
C LEU A 777 0.85 12.64 8.32
N LEU A 778 0.53 12.23 9.54
CA LEU A 778 -0.86 12.15 10.03
C LEU A 778 -1.50 13.54 10.22
N SER A 779 -0.77 14.56 10.72
CA SER A 779 -1.30 15.94 10.75
C SER A 779 -1.54 16.48 9.34
N GLN A 780 -0.71 16.07 8.37
CA GLN A 780 -0.88 16.37 6.94
C GLN A 780 -1.85 15.45 6.19
N SER A 781 -2.69 14.66 6.87
CA SER A 781 -3.71 13.80 6.24
C SER A 781 -3.16 12.66 5.36
N ARG A 782 -1.88 12.30 5.53
CA ARG A 782 -1.11 11.33 4.71
C ARG A 782 -0.98 9.97 5.40
N ILE A 783 -2.11 9.27 5.54
CA ILE A 783 -2.18 8.04 6.34
C ILE A 783 -1.53 6.83 5.64
N ASN A 784 -1.52 6.79 4.30
CA ASN A 784 -0.89 5.68 3.57
C ASN A 784 0.64 5.80 3.58
N HIS A 785 1.17 7.00 3.31
CA HIS A 785 2.60 7.28 3.44
C HIS A 785 3.07 7.10 4.89
N CYS A 786 2.26 7.54 5.88
CA CYS A 786 2.56 7.26 7.28
C CYS A 786 2.69 5.76 7.55
N TRP A 787 1.75 4.92 7.08
CA TRP A 787 1.84 3.47 7.27
C TRP A 787 3.08 2.85 6.60
N SER A 788 3.41 3.25 5.38
CA SER A 788 4.60 2.75 4.66
C SER A 788 5.91 3.17 5.35
N LEU A 789 6.03 4.42 5.78
CA LEU A 789 7.19 4.91 6.54
C LEU A 789 7.25 4.25 7.93
N PHE A 790 6.10 4.01 8.56
CA PHE A 790 6.01 3.34 9.84
C PHE A 790 6.45 1.87 9.76
N GLY A 791 6.17 1.15 8.67
CA GLY A 791 6.73 -0.19 8.46
C GLY A 791 8.26 -0.20 8.52
N THR A 792 8.91 0.77 7.88
CA THR A 792 10.36 0.98 7.99
C THR A 792 10.77 1.34 9.42
N ALA A 793 10.11 2.30 10.07
CA ALA A 793 10.44 2.73 11.44
C ALA A 793 10.27 1.58 12.47
N GLY A 794 9.26 0.74 12.31
CA GLY A 794 8.98 -0.43 13.14
C GLY A 794 10.02 -1.53 12.96
N HIS A 795 10.43 -1.84 11.72
CA HIS A 795 11.53 -2.76 11.45
C HIS A 795 12.86 -2.25 12.04
N LEU A 796 13.16 -0.95 11.93
CA LEU A 796 14.34 -0.33 12.55
C LEU A 796 14.27 -0.38 14.09
N ALA A 797 13.09 -0.19 14.69
CA ALA A 797 12.87 -0.33 16.13
C ALA A 797 13.11 -1.76 16.64
N LEU A 798 12.68 -2.77 15.88
CA LEU A 798 12.97 -4.18 16.17
C LEU A 798 14.46 -4.50 15.98
N ALA A 799 15.10 -3.98 14.93
CA ALA A 799 16.52 -4.23 14.64
C ALA A 799 17.46 -3.74 15.76
N ILE A 800 17.17 -2.59 16.39
CA ILE A 800 17.92 -2.10 17.56
C ILE A 800 17.39 -2.66 18.91
N GLY A 801 16.41 -3.56 18.86
CA GLY A 801 15.84 -4.28 19.98
C GLY A 801 15.05 -3.42 20.96
N LEU A 802 14.24 -2.47 20.49
CA LEU A 802 13.39 -1.62 21.35
C LEU A 802 12.26 -2.40 22.04
N ASN A 803 11.81 -3.52 21.48
CA ASN A 803 10.82 -4.44 22.07
C ASN A 803 11.37 -5.31 23.22
N ARG A 804 12.70 -5.31 23.42
CA ARG A 804 13.40 -6.16 24.39
C ARG A 804 13.73 -5.38 25.65
N ASN A 805 13.41 -5.93 26.83
CA ASN A 805 13.85 -5.35 28.08
C ASN A 805 15.39 -5.37 28.19
N ARG A 806 15.94 -4.34 28.81
CA ARG A 806 17.37 -4.19 29.11
C ARG A 806 17.52 -3.43 30.42
N HIS A 807 18.63 -3.66 31.09
CA HIS A 807 19.01 -2.94 32.32
C HIS A 807 20.17 -1.98 32.01
N ALA A 808 20.38 -0.99 32.88
CA ALA A 808 21.56 -0.15 32.82
C ALA A 808 22.80 -0.97 33.21
N ASP A 809 23.91 -0.79 32.49
CA ASP A 809 25.19 -1.44 32.76
C ASP A 809 26.32 -0.38 32.80
N PRO A 810 26.85 -0.06 33.99
CA PRO A 810 27.92 0.93 34.14
C PRO A 810 29.23 0.61 33.43
N ALA A 811 29.46 -0.63 33.00
CA ALA A 811 30.72 -1.05 32.37
C ALA A 811 30.77 -0.77 30.85
N GLY A 812 29.62 -0.48 30.20
CA GLY A 812 29.56 -0.20 28.77
C GLY A 812 28.17 -0.27 28.12
N GLY A 813 27.09 -0.25 28.91
CA GLY A 813 25.72 -0.30 28.39
C GLY A 813 25.01 1.06 28.36
N TYR A 814 23.68 1.01 28.30
CA TYR A 814 22.85 2.20 28.19
C TYR A 814 22.71 2.93 29.53
N ASN A 815 22.84 4.25 29.48
CA ASN A 815 22.56 5.14 30.61
C ASN A 815 21.03 5.26 30.85
N TYR A 816 20.62 5.78 32.02
CA TYR A 816 19.21 5.81 32.40
C TYR A 816 18.34 6.68 31.46
N ILE A 817 18.88 7.79 30.94
CA ILE A 817 18.21 8.63 29.92
C ILE A 817 17.95 7.81 28.65
N GLU A 818 18.94 7.11 28.11
CA GLU A 818 18.76 6.32 26.88
C GLU A 818 17.80 5.15 27.10
N LEU A 819 17.90 4.45 28.24
CA LEU A 819 17.00 3.33 28.55
C LEU A 819 15.53 3.78 28.64
N GLU A 820 15.26 4.91 29.26
CA GLU A 820 13.92 5.49 29.34
C GLU A 820 13.47 6.05 27.97
N CYS A 821 14.35 6.69 27.19
CA CYS A 821 14.05 7.07 25.80
C CYS A 821 13.70 5.86 24.92
N ARG A 822 14.40 4.72 25.07
CA ARG A 822 14.09 3.47 24.36
C ARG A 822 12.69 2.96 24.72
N ARG A 823 12.35 2.92 26.01
CA ARG A 823 11.01 2.53 26.52
C ARG A 823 9.92 3.44 25.95
N ARG A 824 10.07 4.76 26.09
CA ARG A 824 9.09 5.74 25.58
C ARG A 824 8.92 5.66 24.06
N THR A 825 10.02 5.53 23.31
CA THR A 825 10.00 5.39 21.84
C THR A 825 9.29 4.10 21.41
N PHE A 826 9.62 2.97 22.04
CA PHE A 826 8.94 1.70 21.75
C PHE A 826 7.43 1.80 21.96
N TRP A 827 6.99 2.27 23.13
CA TRP A 827 5.58 2.28 23.47
C TRP A 827 4.76 3.35 22.73
N CYS A 828 5.39 4.45 22.29
CA CYS A 828 4.76 5.39 21.34
C CYS A 828 4.59 4.77 19.95
N ALA A 829 5.60 4.04 19.43
CA ALA A 829 5.50 3.32 18.17
C ALA A 829 4.43 2.19 18.25
N TYR A 830 4.42 1.40 19.32
CA TYR A 830 3.39 0.39 19.59
C TYR A 830 1.98 1.00 19.61
N SER A 831 1.82 2.17 20.23
CA SER A 831 0.53 2.86 20.26
C SER A 831 0.09 3.31 18.86
N LEU A 832 1.03 3.81 18.05
CA LEU A 832 0.77 4.21 16.66
C LEU A 832 0.40 3.02 15.75
N ASP A 833 1.10 1.88 15.88
CA ASP A 833 0.81 0.64 15.15
C ASP A 833 -0.64 0.17 15.36
N ASN A 834 -1.12 0.20 16.61
CA ASN A 834 -2.50 -0.12 16.95
C ASN A 834 -3.51 0.82 16.28
N TYR A 835 -3.24 2.12 16.25
CA TYR A 835 -4.18 3.09 15.65
C TYR A 835 -4.16 3.08 14.12
N LEU A 836 -3.00 2.88 13.47
CA LEU A 836 -2.93 2.65 12.03
C LEU A 836 -3.69 1.37 11.63
N SER A 837 -3.56 0.30 12.42
CA SER A 837 -4.30 -0.96 12.24
C SER A 837 -5.83 -0.81 12.48
N ALA A 838 -6.24 0.11 13.37
CA ALA A 838 -7.64 0.45 13.59
C ALA A 838 -8.22 1.35 12.46
N ALA A 839 -7.42 2.25 11.88
CA ALA A 839 -7.86 3.15 10.82
C ALA A 839 -7.91 2.45 9.45
N LEU A 840 -6.83 1.79 9.04
CA LEU A 840 -6.66 1.16 7.71
C LEU A 840 -7.13 -0.30 7.67
N GLY A 841 -7.29 -0.95 8.83
CA GLY A 841 -7.60 -2.37 8.91
C GLY A 841 -6.45 -3.32 8.57
N ARG A 842 -5.25 -2.78 8.33
CA ARG A 842 -4.04 -3.54 8.03
C ARG A 842 -3.52 -4.27 9.29
N PRO A 843 -2.75 -5.36 9.16
CA PRO A 843 -2.17 -6.07 10.30
C PRO A 843 -1.21 -5.20 11.12
N ARG A 844 -1.09 -5.51 12.41
CA ARG A 844 -0.10 -4.92 13.32
C ARG A 844 1.33 -5.35 12.97
N THR A 845 2.26 -4.43 13.11
CA THR A 845 3.72 -4.64 13.02
C THR A 845 4.25 -5.31 14.29
N PHE A 846 3.70 -4.95 15.45
CA PHE A 846 4.13 -5.48 16.75
C PHE A 846 3.12 -6.51 17.28
N HIS A 847 3.63 -7.64 17.77
CA HIS A 847 2.84 -8.70 18.37
C HIS A 847 3.20 -8.85 19.85
N ASP A 848 2.19 -9.06 20.70
CA ASP A 848 2.33 -8.96 22.16
C ASP A 848 3.17 -10.08 22.78
N GLU A 849 3.37 -11.18 22.05
CA GLU A 849 4.20 -12.33 22.46
C GLU A 849 5.71 -12.05 22.27
N ASP A 850 6.09 -11.07 21.43
CA ASP A 850 7.47 -10.72 21.09
C ASP A 850 8.04 -9.56 21.94
N ILE A 851 7.30 -9.14 22.98
CA ILE A 851 7.56 -7.94 23.78
C ILE A 851 7.76 -8.33 25.25
N ASP A 852 8.95 -8.04 25.80
CA ASP A 852 9.16 -8.03 27.26
C ASP A 852 9.61 -6.65 27.81
N GLN A 853 9.70 -5.63 26.94
CA GLN A 853 10.02 -4.25 27.33
C GLN A 853 9.14 -3.74 28.49
N GLU A 854 9.77 -3.09 29.47
CA GLU A 854 9.07 -2.44 30.59
C GLU A 854 8.29 -1.21 30.14
N LEU A 855 7.23 -0.85 30.86
CA LEU A 855 6.53 0.42 30.65
C LEU A 855 7.47 1.61 30.98
N PRO A 856 7.26 2.79 30.35
CA PRO A 856 8.00 4.00 30.71
C PRO A 856 7.79 4.40 32.17
N SER A 857 8.77 5.06 32.78
CA SER A 857 8.62 5.57 34.15
C SER A 857 7.73 6.82 34.21
N CYS A 858 6.97 6.96 35.29
CA CYS A 858 6.25 8.20 35.61
C CYS A 858 7.17 9.26 36.24
N SER A 859 8.36 9.43 35.66
CA SER A 859 9.39 10.41 36.07
C SER A 859 9.32 11.64 35.17
N GLU A 860 9.56 12.82 35.72
CA GLU A 860 9.74 14.02 34.90
C GLU A 860 11.13 14.03 34.25
N ASP A 861 11.28 14.71 33.12
CA ASP A 861 12.58 14.84 32.44
C ASP A 861 13.63 15.57 33.29
N ALA A 862 13.21 16.37 34.27
CA ALA A 862 14.10 17.00 35.25
C ALA A 862 14.61 16.03 36.34
N ASP A 863 13.90 14.91 36.56
CA ASP A 863 14.26 13.87 37.54
C ASP A 863 15.13 12.75 36.92
N LEU A 864 15.42 12.83 35.60
CA LEU A 864 16.04 11.77 34.80
C LEU A 864 17.50 12.14 34.47
N HIS A 865 18.44 11.59 35.22
CA HIS A 865 19.88 11.80 35.03
C HIS A 865 20.51 10.60 34.30
N ALA A 866 21.76 10.73 33.87
CA ALA A 866 22.42 9.66 33.10
C ALA A 866 22.75 8.43 33.99
N ASP A 867 23.10 8.70 35.23
CA ASP A 867 23.62 7.77 36.24
C ASP A 867 22.56 7.30 37.25
N HIS A 868 21.48 8.06 37.44
CA HIS A 868 20.37 7.71 38.34
C HIS A 868 19.04 8.37 37.93
N ILE A 869 17.94 7.91 38.53
CA ILE A 869 16.63 8.56 38.49
C ILE A 869 16.32 9.10 39.88
N THR A 870 16.05 10.40 40.00
CA THR A 870 15.74 11.05 41.28
C THR A 870 14.35 10.63 41.79
N PRO A 871 14.23 10.06 43.01
CA PRO A 871 12.94 9.69 43.57
C PRO A 871 12.05 10.92 43.84
N ARG A 872 10.90 10.98 43.16
CA ARG A 872 10.02 12.15 43.17
C ARG A 872 9.32 12.36 44.52
N MET A 873 9.77 13.35 45.30
CA MET A 873 9.26 13.62 46.66
C MET A 873 8.03 14.55 46.73
N GLY A 874 7.43 14.94 45.59
CA GLY A 874 6.31 15.89 45.50
C GLY A 874 4.97 15.26 45.11
N ARG A 875 3.86 15.81 45.64
CA ARG A 875 2.47 15.34 45.37
C ARG A 875 1.86 15.80 44.03
N GLY A 876 2.63 16.44 43.14
CA GLY A 876 2.11 16.95 41.87
C GLY A 876 1.76 15.82 40.88
N GLN A 877 0.89 16.09 39.91
CA GLN A 877 0.66 15.13 38.81
C GLN A 877 1.95 14.96 37.98
N SER A 878 2.25 13.75 37.49
CA SER A 878 3.35 13.55 36.53
C SER A 878 2.90 13.78 35.09
N LEU A 879 3.72 14.48 34.31
CA LEU A 879 3.54 14.68 32.87
C LEU A 879 3.62 13.38 32.06
N MET A 880 4.20 12.31 32.64
CA MET A 880 4.31 10.98 32.05
C MET A 880 3.16 10.02 32.42
N LEU A 881 2.27 10.38 33.37
CA LEU A 881 1.12 9.54 33.72
C LEU A 881 0.26 9.26 32.48
N ALA A 882 -0.14 10.30 31.74
CA ALA A 882 -1.05 10.14 30.61
C ALA A 882 -0.43 9.37 29.43
N PRO A 883 0.85 9.57 29.03
CA PRO A 883 1.58 8.64 28.18
C PRO A 883 1.47 7.17 28.63
N VAL A 884 1.81 6.86 29.89
CA VAL A 884 1.78 5.47 30.40
C VAL A 884 0.35 4.90 30.44
N ALA A 885 -0.64 5.71 30.80
CA ALA A 885 -2.05 5.34 30.77
C ALA A 885 -2.55 5.09 29.33
N HIS A 886 -2.13 5.92 28.36
CA HIS A 886 -2.47 5.75 26.95
C HIS A 886 -1.88 4.44 26.39
N VAL A 887 -0.66 4.09 26.80
CA VAL A 887 -0.02 2.81 26.46
C VAL A 887 -0.78 1.63 27.06
N LYS A 888 -1.17 1.68 28.35
CA LYS A 888 -2.05 0.66 28.97
C LYS A 888 -3.34 0.46 28.15
N LEU A 889 -4.02 1.55 27.78
CA LEU A 889 -5.23 1.52 26.97
C LEU A 889 -4.98 0.93 25.57
N SER A 890 -3.87 1.30 24.95
CA SER A 890 -3.49 0.81 23.62
C SER A 890 -3.25 -0.72 23.62
N ARG A 891 -2.72 -1.30 24.71
CA ARG A 891 -2.66 -2.77 24.89
C ARG A 891 -4.04 -3.43 24.98
N ILE A 892 -5.08 -2.73 25.41
CA ILE A 892 -6.47 -3.23 25.36
C ILE A 892 -6.99 -3.17 23.90
N VAL A 893 -6.73 -2.06 23.19
CA VAL A 893 -7.05 -1.90 21.76
C VAL A 893 -6.35 -2.98 20.91
N SER A 894 -5.10 -3.31 21.19
CA SER A 894 -4.34 -4.33 20.46
C SER A 894 -4.99 -5.73 20.56
N MET A 895 -5.56 -6.07 21.73
CA MET A 895 -6.33 -7.30 21.95
C MET A 895 -7.71 -7.25 21.29
N ILE A 896 -8.41 -6.10 21.32
CA ILE A 896 -9.68 -5.88 20.62
C ILE A 896 -9.49 -6.13 19.11
N LEU A 897 -8.46 -5.56 18.50
CA LEU A 897 -8.13 -5.75 17.09
C LEU A 897 -7.83 -7.22 16.76
N ARG A 898 -7.08 -7.92 17.62
CA ARG A 898 -6.76 -9.33 17.44
C ARG A 898 -7.99 -10.25 17.51
N ASP A 899 -8.81 -10.09 18.54
CA ASP A 899 -9.81 -11.10 18.92
C ASP A 899 -11.23 -10.81 18.38
N LEU A 900 -11.57 -9.53 18.13
CA LEU A 900 -12.87 -9.13 17.54
C LEU A 900 -12.79 -8.84 16.02
N TYR A 901 -11.60 -8.59 15.46
CA TYR A 901 -11.42 -8.28 14.03
C TYR A 901 -10.54 -9.29 13.26
N SER A 902 -10.33 -10.48 13.85
CA SER A 902 -9.73 -11.64 13.19
C SER A 902 -10.40 -11.94 11.83
N ILE A 903 -9.58 -12.29 10.83
CA ILE A 903 -10.00 -12.73 9.49
C ILE A 903 -11.00 -13.91 9.54
N ARG A 904 -10.92 -14.76 10.57
CA ARG A 904 -11.91 -15.81 10.84
C ARG A 904 -13.00 -15.23 11.74
N PRO A 905 -14.27 -15.13 11.27
CA PRO A 905 -15.36 -14.60 12.08
C PRO A 905 -15.59 -15.47 13.32
N SER A 906 -15.48 -14.88 14.50
CA SER A 906 -15.80 -15.56 15.75
C SER A 906 -17.32 -15.73 15.90
N SER A 907 -17.74 -16.83 16.53
CA SER A 907 -19.17 -17.15 16.74
C SER A 907 -19.87 -16.02 17.51
N PHE A 908 -21.17 -15.86 17.32
CA PHE A 908 -21.90 -14.74 17.93
C PHE A 908 -21.75 -14.73 19.46
N SER A 909 -21.94 -15.89 20.10
CA SER A 909 -21.71 -16.07 21.54
C SER A 909 -20.28 -15.69 21.97
N ASN A 910 -19.25 -16.12 21.22
CA ASN A 910 -17.87 -15.75 21.52
C ASN A 910 -17.62 -14.24 21.35
N ARG A 911 -18.28 -13.58 20.38
CA ARG A 911 -18.22 -12.12 20.25
C ARG A 911 -18.85 -11.41 21.43
N CYS A 912 -19.98 -11.88 21.97
CA CYS A 912 -20.56 -11.32 23.20
C CYS A 912 -19.61 -11.47 24.40
N VAL A 913 -19.01 -12.65 24.59
CA VAL A 913 -18.04 -12.92 25.67
C VAL A 913 -16.81 -12.02 25.54
N LEU A 914 -16.26 -11.88 24.33
CA LEU A 914 -15.12 -10.99 24.07
C LEU A 914 -15.49 -9.51 24.29
N ALA A 915 -16.65 -9.07 23.81
CA ALA A 915 -17.12 -7.70 24.02
C ALA A 915 -17.24 -7.39 25.51
N ALA A 916 -17.99 -8.19 26.28
CA ALA A 916 -18.14 -8.00 27.72
C ALA A 916 -16.78 -7.97 28.46
N LYS A 917 -15.85 -8.87 28.10
CA LYS A 917 -14.46 -8.89 28.60
C LYS A 917 -13.72 -7.58 28.32
N TYR A 918 -13.76 -7.06 27.09
CA TYR A 918 -13.06 -5.82 26.77
C TYR A 918 -13.73 -4.59 27.37
N SER A 919 -15.07 -4.52 27.41
CA SER A 919 -15.79 -3.45 28.09
C SER A 919 -15.51 -3.45 29.60
N GLN A 920 -15.32 -4.62 30.22
CA GLN A 920 -14.87 -4.72 31.62
C GLN A 920 -13.42 -4.24 31.78
N ASN A 921 -12.49 -4.67 30.91
CA ASN A 921 -11.10 -4.21 30.95
C ASN A 921 -10.97 -2.69 30.74
N LEU A 922 -11.77 -2.12 29.83
CA LEU A 922 -11.85 -0.68 29.59
C LEU A 922 -12.41 0.05 30.82
N LYS A 923 -13.53 -0.42 31.39
CA LYS A 923 -14.10 0.15 32.62
C LYS A 923 -13.12 0.10 33.80
N HIS A 924 -12.36 -1.00 33.95
CA HIS A 924 -11.30 -1.11 34.96
C HIS A 924 -10.17 -0.09 34.73
N TRP A 925 -9.70 0.05 33.48
CA TRP A 925 -8.70 1.06 33.13
C TRP A 925 -9.22 2.50 33.39
N ARG A 926 -10.50 2.79 33.14
CA ARG A 926 -11.06 4.11 33.48
C ARG A 926 -11.13 4.32 35.00
N ALA A 927 -11.49 3.29 35.77
CA ALA A 927 -11.51 3.34 37.23
C ALA A 927 -10.10 3.55 37.84
N GLU A 928 -9.03 3.00 37.24
CA GLU A 928 -7.64 3.35 37.61
C GLU A 928 -7.27 4.82 37.36
N MET A 929 -8.05 5.52 36.53
CA MET A 929 -7.74 6.85 35.99
C MET A 929 -8.76 7.94 36.36
N SER A 930 -9.78 7.63 37.18
CA SER A 930 -10.89 8.56 37.50
C SER A 930 -10.42 9.89 38.10
N GLN A 931 -9.40 9.86 38.97
CA GLN A 931 -8.79 11.05 39.58
C GLN A 931 -8.17 12.04 38.56
N PHE A 932 -7.94 11.59 37.33
CA PHE A 932 -7.41 12.39 36.22
C PHE A 932 -8.45 12.65 35.11
N LEU A 933 -9.41 11.74 34.92
CA LEU A 933 -10.40 11.80 33.84
C LEU A 933 -11.74 12.42 34.25
N ASP A 934 -12.20 12.12 35.46
CA ASP A 934 -13.57 12.34 35.93
C ASP A 934 -13.63 13.35 37.11
N ASP A 935 -12.63 13.36 38.00
CA ASP A 935 -12.58 14.28 39.15
C ASP A 935 -12.30 15.74 38.73
N GLY A 936 -13.37 16.55 38.65
CA GLY A 936 -13.32 17.95 38.22
C GLY A 936 -12.54 18.93 39.11
N VAL A 937 -12.01 18.50 40.26
CA VAL A 937 -11.29 19.35 41.25
C VAL A 937 -9.78 19.04 41.30
N ASN A 938 -9.21 18.42 40.25
CA ASN A 938 -7.78 18.22 40.15
C ASN A 938 -7.06 19.52 39.72
N THR A 939 -6.33 20.15 40.65
CA THR A 939 -5.64 21.45 40.42
C THR A 939 -4.57 21.40 39.32
N ALA A 940 -4.08 20.22 38.93
CA ALA A 940 -3.20 20.09 37.77
C ALA A 940 -3.89 20.47 36.44
N LEU A 941 -5.23 20.36 36.37
CA LEU A 941 -6.02 20.75 35.19
C LEU A 941 -6.05 22.27 34.95
N LEU A 942 -5.48 23.10 35.83
CA LEU A 942 -5.19 24.50 35.55
C LEU A 942 -4.10 24.67 34.47
N ILE A 943 -3.28 23.64 34.22
CA ILE A 943 -2.20 23.68 33.22
C ILE A 943 -2.72 23.07 31.90
N PRO A 944 -2.70 23.79 30.76
CA PRO A 944 -3.33 23.35 29.51
C PRO A 944 -2.87 22.00 28.96
N ILE A 945 -1.63 21.56 29.24
CA ILE A 945 -1.13 20.26 28.79
C ILE A 945 -1.84 19.08 29.50
N PHE A 946 -2.22 19.22 30.78
CA PHE A 946 -2.99 18.21 31.49
C PHE A 946 -4.44 18.15 31.00
N GLN A 947 -5.04 19.29 30.64
CA GLN A 947 -6.34 19.31 29.95
C GLN A 947 -6.29 18.53 28.62
N ARG A 948 -5.26 18.79 27.79
CA ARG A 948 -5.04 18.06 26.52
C ARG A 948 -4.86 16.56 26.75
N GLN A 949 -4.03 16.18 27.71
CA GLN A 949 -3.83 14.78 28.09
C GLN A 949 -5.15 14.10 28.51
N ARG A 950 -5.95 14.75 29.36
CA ARG A 950 -7.28 14.26 29.77
C ARG A 950 -8.23 14.07 28.57
N ASN A 951 -8.27 15.04 27.67
CA ASN A 951 -9.18 15.03 26.53
C ASN A 951 -8.78 13.93 25.51
N VAL A 952 -7.48 13.75 25.26
CA VAL A 952 -6.94 12.65 24.42
C VAL A 952 -7.27 11.28 25.01
N LEU A 953 -7.08 11.09 26.32
CA LEU A 953 -7.40 9.83 26.99
C LEU A 953 -8.90 9.52 26.99
N ASN A 954 -9.76 10.52 27.18
CA ASN A 954 -11.21 10.37 27.08
C ASN A 954 -11.64 9.93 25.67
N LEU A 955 -11.19 10.63 24.63
CA LEU A 955 -11.51 10.29 23.24
C LEU A 955 -11.00 8.89 22.86
N ALA A 956 -9.77 8.54 23.26
CA ALA A 956 -9.19 7.21 23.02
C ALA A 956 -9.98 6.09 23.71
N TYR A 957 -10.44 6.32 24.95
CA TYR A 957 -11.27 5.37 25.69
C TYR A 957 -12.63 5.14 25.02
N TRP A 958 -13.34 6.21 24.64
CA TRP A 958 -14.63 6.08 23.98
C TRP A 958 -14.51 5.48 22.57
N HIS A 959 -13.43 5.80 21.82
CA HIS A 959 -13.13 5.09 20.59
C HIS A 959 -12.85 3.59 20.80
N ALA A 960 -12.18 3.20 21.89
CA ALA A 960 -12.00 1.77 22.23
C ALA A 960 -13.33 1.06 22.56
N MET A 961 -14.29 1.77 23.18
CA MET A 961 -15.66 1.28 23.35
C MET A 961 -16.39 1.12 22.00
N ILE A 962 -16.30 2.09 21.09
CA ILE A 962 -16.82 1.99 19.71
C ILE A 962 -16.20 0.79 18.98
N LEU A 963 -14.88 0.62 19.04
CA LEU A 963 -14.17 -0.54 18.46
C LEU A 963 -14.65 -1.86 19.08
N THR A 964 -15.02 -1.90 20.36
CA THR A 964 -15.53 -3.12 21.01
C THR A 964 -16.95 -3.46 20.55
N HIS A 965 -17.83 -2.47 20.41
CA HIS A 965 -19.27 -2.70 20.24
C HIS A 965 -19.83 -2.49 18.82
N ARG A 966 -19.16 -1.76 17.91
CA ARG A 966 -19.67 -1.56 16.53
C ARG A 966 -19.95 -2.84 15.72
N PRO A 967 -19.31 -4.03 15.94
CA PRO A 967 -19.67 -5.24 15.21
C PRO A 967 -21.12 -5.70 15.43
N PHE A 968 -21.76 -5.26 16.52
CA PHE A 968 -23.14 -5.64 16.84
C PHE A 968 -24.17 -4.82 16.06
N LEU A 969 -23.87 -3.58 15.65
CA LEU A 969 -24.74 -2.76 14.80
C LEU A 969 -25.09 -3.47 13.48
N LEU A 970 -24.13 -4.19 12.87
CA LEU A 970 -24.38 -4.91 11.62
C LEU A 970 -25.46 -5.99 11.75
N SER A 971 -25.72 -6.50 12.96
CA SER A 971 -26.76 -7.51 13.25
C SER A 971 -28.16 -7.03 12.89
N ASN A 972 -28.46 -5.74 13.12
CA ASN A 972 -29.79 -5.16 12.96
C ASN A 972 -30.26 -5.10 11.51
N PHE A 973 -29.34 -5.03 10.52
CA PHE A 973 -29.70 -5.10 9.10
C PHE A 973 -30.40 -6.42 8.73
N ALA A 974 -30.11 -7.52 9.42
CA ALA A 974 -30.83 -8.79 9.23
C ALA A 974 -32.26 -8.78 9.81
N ARG A 975 -32.63 -7.76 10.60
CA ARG A 975 -34.03 -7.48 10.99
C ARG A 975 -34.76 -6.69 9.90
N LEU A 976 -34.11 -5.67 9.33
CA LEU A 976 -34.68 -4.84 8.26
C LEU A 976 -35.10 -5.66 7.03
N GLN A 977 -34.32 -6.68 6.67
CA GLN A 977 -34.63 -7.62 5.58
C GLN A 977 -35.80 -8.59 5.89
N ARG A 978 -36.36 -8.61 7.10
CA ARG A 978 -37.40 -9.56 7.55
C ARG A 978 -38.80 -8.96 7.71
N ASN A 979 -39.00 -7.68 7.41
CA ASN A 979 -40.33 -7.07 7.41
C ASN A 979 -41.14 -7.53 6.19
N GLY A 980 -42.00 -8.53 6.42
CA GLY A 980 -42.88 -9.13 5.42
C GLY A 980 -43.86 -10.11 6.06
N LYS A 981 -43.48 -11.39 6.17
CA LYS A 981 -44.36 -12.46 6.68
C LYS A 981 -43.61 -13.49 7.54
N ALA A 982 -43.28 -13.13 8.78
CA ALA A 982 -42.76 -14.09 9.77
C ALA A 982 -43.24 -13.77 11.20
N ARG A 983 -43.93 -14.73 11.84
CA ARG A 983 -44.32 -14.66 13.26
C ARG A 983 -43.08 -14.66 14.18
N ARG A 984 -43.25 -14.14 15.40
CA ARG A 984 -42.29 -14.15 16.51
C ARG A 984 -41.59 -15.52 16.65
N ARG A 985 -40.33 -15.60 16.21
CA ARG A 985 -39.36 -16.62 16.65
C ARG A 985 -38.30 -15.86 17.43
N SER A 986 -38.05 -16.22 18.69
CA SER A 986 -37.07 -15.52 19.52
C SER A 986 -35.68 -15.62 18.88
N VAL A 987 -35.02 -14.48 18.69
CA VAL A 987 -33.63 -14.43 18.25
C VAL A 987 -32.77 -14.61 19.50
N PRO A 988 -31.91 -15.64 19.58
CA PRO A 988 -30.98 -15.79 20.69
C PRO A 988 -30.14 -14.52 20.86
N HIS A 989 -29.90 -14.12 22.12
CA HIS A 989 -29.07 -12.95 22.45
C HIS A 989 -29.60 -11.59 21.94
N LYS A 990 -30.92 -11.44 21.76
CA LYS A 990 -31.55 -10.13 21.47
C LYS A 990 -31.03 -9.04 22.40
N ASP A 991 -31.09 -9.28 23.70
CA ASP A 991 -30.90 -8.24 24.70
C ASP A 991 -29.42 -7.85 24.83
N GLN A 992 -28.49 -8.82 24.75
CA GLN A 992 -27.04 -8.54 24.65
C GLN A 992 -26.64 -7.81 23.36
N THR A 993 -27.42 -7.97 22.28
CA THR A 993 -27.21 -7.19 21.03
C THR A 993 -27.62 -5.74 21.23
N GLU A 994 -28.77 -5.51 21.88
CA GLU A 994 -29.32 -4.17 22.13
C GLU A 994 -28.51 -3.42 23.20
N GLU A 995 -28.05 -4.09 24.26
CA GLU A 995 -27.07 -3.57 25.22
C GLU A 995 -25.76 -3.16 24.53
N SER A 996 -25.23 -4.00 23.64
CA SER A 996 -24.01 -3.68 22.90
C SER A 996 -24.20 -2.50 21.93
N VAL A 997 -25.37 -2.39 21.29
CA VAL A 997 -25.69 -1.25 20.42
C VAL A 997 -25.79 0.04 21.24
N HIS A 998 -26.46 0.01 22.40
CA HIS A 998 -26.55 1.16 23.31
C HIS A 998 -25.16 1.62 23.77
N ALA A 999 -24.32 0.70 24.28
CA ALA A 999 -22.95 1.02 24.68
C ALA A 999 -22.05 1.55 23.54
N CYS A 1000 -22.40 1.25 22.27
CA CYS A 1000 -21.73 1.83 21.10
C CYS A 1000 -22.22 3.26 20.79
N LEU A 1001 -23.50 3.55 21.03
CA LEU A 1001 -24.11 4.86 20.85
C LEU A 1001 -23.68 5.83 21.94
N ASP A 1002 -23.67 5.40 23.20
CA ASP A 1002 -23.23 6.22 24.35
C ASP A 1002 -21.77 6.66 24.16
N ALA A 1003 -20.92 5.73 23.69
CA ALA A 1003 -19.54 6.02 23.36
C ALA A 1003 -19.40 6.99 22.16
N ALA A 1004 -20.28 6.90 21.16
CA ALA A 1004 -20.30 7.85 20.04
C ALA A 1004 -20.79 9.24 20.47
N MET A 1005 -21.81 9.31 21.32
CA MET A 1005 -22.31 10.56 21.93
C MET A 1005 -21.22 11.25 22.73
N HIS A 1006 -20.56 10.54 23.67
CA HIS A 1006 -19.46 11.11 24.44
C HIS A 1006 -18.29 11.61 23.58
N VAL A 1007 -18.01 11.00 22.41
CA VAL A 1007 -17.02 11.53 21.46
C VAL A 1007 -17.51 12.84 20.83
N VAL A 1008 -18.71 12.89 20.26
CA VAL A 1008 -19.20 14.11 19.57
C VAL A 1008 -19.45 15.28 20.54
N ASP A 1009 -19.82 14.99 21.78
CA ASP A 1009 -19.95 16.01 22.84
C ASP A 1009 -18.56 16.49 23.32
N THR A 1010 -17.57 15.59 23.50
CA THR A 1010 -16.18 16.01 23.77
C THR A 1010 -15.59 16.87 22.64
N VAL A 1011 -15.93 16.58 21.39
CA VAL A 1011 -15.53 17.37 20.21
C VAL A 1011 -16.19 18.74 20.22
N ASN A 1012 -17.49 18.81 20.54
CA ASN A 1012 -18.21 20.06 20.73
C ASN A 1012 -17.56 20.94 21.82
N ASP A 1013 -17.25 20.37 22.97
CA ASP A 1013 -16.68 21.11 24.11
C ASP A 1013 -15.27 21.64 23.79
N LEU A 1014 -14.47 20.85 23.06
CA LEU A 1014 -13.16 21.28 22.52
C LEU A 1014 -13.29 22.48 21.56
N ILE A 1015 -14.38 22.58 20.81
CA ILE A 1015 -14.64 23.70 19.88
C ILE A 1015 -15.14 24.92 20.64
N GLN A 1016 -16.12 24.76 21.53
CA GLN A 1016 -16.65 25.85 22.35
C GLN A 1016 -15.56 26.49 23.24
N ALA A 1017 -14.60 25.69 23.71
CA ALA A 1017 -13.45 26.17 24.48
C ALA A 1017 -12.27 26.71 23.63
N GLY A 1018 -12.39 26.73 22.28
CA GLY A 1018 -11.31 27.15 21.38
C GLY A 1018 -10.05 26.27 21.45
N GLN A 1019 -10.19 25.01 21.86
CA GLN A 1019 -9.08 24.09 22.13
C GLN A 1019 -8.78 23.09 21.00
N LEU A 1020 -9.58 23.05 19.93
CA LEU A 1020 -9.39 22.13 18.82
C LEU A 1020 -8.34 22.65 17.82
N PHE A 1021 -7.49 21.75 17.29
CA PHE A 1021 -6.40 22.06 16.38
C PHE A 1021 -6.42 21.08 15.21
N ARG A 1022 -6.47 21.59 13.98
CA ARG A 1022 -6.52 20.81 12.72
C ARG A 1022 -5.42 19.75 12.64
N ALA A 1023 -4.20 20.08 13.06
CA ALA A 1023 -3.05 19.17 13.06
C ALA A 1023 -3.21 17.97 14.01
N PHE A 1024 -4.14 18.00 14.97
CA PHE A 1024 -4.35 16.92 15.92
C PHE A 1024 -5.31 15.84 15.35
N TRP A 1025 -4.81 15.11 14.36
CA TRP A 1025 -5.54 14.14 13.53
C TRP A 1025 -6.45 13.16 14.29
N PHE A 1026 -6.07 12.78 15.51
CA PHE A 1026 -6.82 11.89 16.39
C PHE A 1026 -8.26 12.35 16.60
N THR A 1027 -8.49 13.65 16.82
CA THR A 1027 -9.85 14.15 17.09
C THR A 1027 -10.73 14.00 15.84
N SER A 1028 -10.22 14.33 14.66
CA SER A 1028 -10.97 14.19 13.40
C SER A 1028 -11.29 12.72 13.08
N TYR A 1029 -10.34 11.81 13.31
CA TYR A 1029 -10.54 10.36 13.12
C TYR A 1029 -11.57 9.78 14.10
N PHE A 1030 -11.48 10.12 15.38
CA PHE A 1030 -12.43 9.67 16.39
C PHE A 1030 -13.82 10.27 16.17
N ALA A 1031 -13.92 11.56 15.85
CA ALA A 1031 -15.18 12.23 15.52
C ALA A 1031 -15.86 11.58 14.30
N PHE A 1032 -15.12 11.37 13.20
CA PHE A 1032 -15.62 10.63 12.03
C PHE A 1032 -16.14 9.25 12.42
N SER A 1033 -15.37 8.48 13.20
CA SER A 1033 -15.82 7.15 13.65
C SER A 1033 -17.03 7.18 14.59
N ALA A 1034 -17.35 8.32 15.22
CA ALA A 1034 -18.54 8.47 16.05
C ALA A 1034 -19.76 8.90 15.21
N VAL A 1035 -19.64 9.93 14.37
CA VAL A 1035 -20.73 10.39 13.49
C VAL A 1035 -21.21 9.27 12.56
N VAL A 1036 -20.29 8.45 12.04
CA VAL A 1036 -20.61 7.22 11.29
C VAL A 1036 -21.55 6.29 12.06
N ILE A 1037 -21.31 6.07 13.35
CA ILE A 1037 -22.12 5.17 14.19
C ILE A 1037 -23.53 5.75 14.39
N LEU A 1038 -23.62 7.05 14.63
CA LEU A 1038 -24.89 7.75 14.85
C LEU A 1038 -25.77 7.76 13.59
N TYR A 1039 -25.24 8.11 12.41
CA TYR A 1039 -26.02 8.06 11.17
C TYR A 1039 -26.42 6.63 10.78
N VAL A 1040 -25.53 5.64 10.93
CA VAL A 1040 -25.87 4.24 10.63
C VAL A 1040 -26.98 3.73 11.55
N TYR A 1041 -27.04 4.18 12.80
CA TYR A 1041 -28.15 3.87 13.71
C TYR A 1041 -29.46 4.60 13.33
N THR A 1042 -29.40 5.88 12.97
CA THR A 1042 -30.58 6.61 12.46
C THR A 1042 -31.20 5.92 11.24
N ILE A 1043 -30.38 5.51 10.27
CA ILE A 1043 -30.83 4.75 9.08
C ILE A 1043 -31.45 3.40 9.49
N GLN A 1044 -30.94 2.74 10.53
CA GLN A 1044 -31.54 1.50 11.04
C GLN A 1044 -32.90 1.72 11.70
N GLN A 1045 -33.10 2.83 12.41
CA GLN A 1045 -34.32 3.15 13.15
C GLN A 1045 -35.36 3.91 12.33
N ARG A 1046 -35.26 3.91 10.98
CA ARG A 1046 -36.21 4.59 10.08
C ARG A 1046 -37.69 4.33 10.40
N THR A 1047 -38.06 3.10 10.84
CA THR A 1047 -39.44 2.72 11.18
C THR A 1047 -39.79 2.92 12.66
N ALA A 1048 -39.01 3.69 13.42
CA ALA A 1048 -39.28 4.03 14.82
C ALA A 1048 -39.66 5.52 14.95
N PRO A 1049 -40.44 5.91 15.99
CA PRO A 1049 -40.80 7.30 16.23
C PRO A 1049 -39.57 8.21 16.28
N ALA A 1050 -39.69 9.45 15.77
CA ALA A 1050 -38.57 10.38 15.60
C ALA A 1050 -37.72 10.55 16.86
N GLU A 1051 -38.36 10.61 18.02
CA GLU A 1051 -37.75 10.64 19.37
C GLU A 1051 -36.64 9.60 19.57
N THR A 1052 -36.73 8.43 18.93
CA THR A 1052 -35.79 7.30 19.03
C THR A 1052 -34.43 7.58 18.38
N TRP A 1053 -34.38 8.48 17.38
CA TRP A 1053 -33.20 8.69 16.53
C TRP A 1053 -32.82 10.17 16.34
N GLN A 1054 -33.74 11.11 16.56
CA GLN A 1054 -33.54 12.54 16.31
C GLN A 1054 -32.40 13.14 17.13
N ALA A 1055 -32.24 12.74 18.40
CA ALA A 1055 -31.12 13.17 19.24
C ALA A 1055 -29.75 12.78 18.65
N TYR A 1056 -29.62 11.51 18.20
CA TYR A 1056 -28.41 11.00 17.57
C TYR A 1056 -28.13 11.67 16.21
N PHE A 1057 -29.16 11.86 15.38
CA PHE A 1057 -29.03 12.57 14.09
C PHE A 1057 -28.60 14.03 14.27
N ASN A 1058 -29.17 14.74 15.25
CA ASN A 1058 -28.84 16.13 15.54
C ASN A 1058 -27.40 16.27 16.07
N ALA A 1059 -26.96 15.37 16.96
CA ALA A 1059 -25.58 15.35 17.47
C ALA A 1059 -24.57 15.00 16.37
N ALA A 1060 -24.89 14.04 15.50
CA ALA A 1060 -24.10 13.69 14.32
C ALA A 1060 -23.96 14.88 13.35
N SER A 1061 -25.07 15.52 12.97
CA SER A 1061 -25.11 16.67 12.07
C SER A 1061 -24.33 17.85 12.64
N ARG A 1062 -24.52 18.17 13.93
CA ARG A 1062 -23.74 19.20 14.64
C ARG A 1062 -22.24 18.94 14.56
N CYS A 1063 -21.82 17.71 14.83
CA CYS A 1063 -20.40 17.34 14.81
C CYS A 1063 -19.82 17.33 13.39
N GLN A 1064 -20.60 16.94 12.36
CA GLN A 1064 -20.18 17.03 10.96
C GLN A 1064 -20.01 18.50 10.52
N SER A 1065 -20.97 19.39 10.82
CA SER A 1065 -20.82 20.83 10.53
C SER A 1065 -19.63 21.44 11.27
N GLN A 1066 -19.39 21.01 12.52
CA GLN A 1066 -18.21 21.37 13.31
C GLN A 1066 -16.88 20.87 12.70
N LEU A 1067 -16.85 19.69 12.08
CA LEU A 1067 -15.69 19.21 11.32
C LEU A 1067 -15.51 19.98 10.00
N ALA A 1068 -16.61 20.35 9.33
CA ALA A 1068 -16.58 21.15 8.11
C ALA A 1068 -16.07 22.59 8.36
N SER A 1069 -16.40 23.20 9.51
CA SER A 1069 -15.87 24.51 9.90
C SER A 1069 -14.38 24.54 10.28
N LEU A 1070 -13.67 23.41 10.14
CA LEU A 1070 -12.20 23.28 10.30
C LEU A 1070 -11.52 22.92 8.98
N ALA A 1071 -12.29 22.83 7.90
CA ALA A 1071 -11.90 22.32 6.60
C ALA A 1071 -11.70 23.46 5.60
N ASP A 1072 -10.93 24.49 5.99
CA ASP A 1072 -10.66 25.71 5.20
C ASP A 1072 -10.06 25.46 3.79
N ASN A 1073 -9.67 24.22 3.50
CA ASN A 1073 -9.20 23.73 2.21
C ASN A 1073 -9.67 22.28 1.99
N GLU A 1074 -9.98 21.93 0.75
CA GLU A 1074 -10.41 20.59 0.31
C GLU A 1074 -9.36 19.47 0.59
N SER A 1075 -8.10 19.85 0.77
CA SER A 1075 -6.97 18.94 1.01
C SER A 1075 -6.91 18.35 2.43
N THR A 1076 -7.81 18.74 3.35
CA THR A 1076 -7.80 18.28 4.74
C THR A 1076 -8.44 16.91 4.95
N LEU A 1077 -7.95 16.15 5.95
CA LEU A 1077 -8.61 14.93 6.42
C LEU A 1077 -10.04 15.20 6.90
N ALA A 1078 -10.31 16.39 7.46
CA ALA A 1078 -11.64 16.82 7.86
C ALA A 1078 -12.58 17.00 6.65
N ALA A 1079 -12.16 17.71 5.59
CA ALA A 1079 -12.92 17.82 4.34
C ALA A 1079 -13.30 16.44 3.78
N ARG A 1080 -12.29 15.55 3.67
CA ARG A 1080 -12.42 14.18 3.18
C ARG A 1080 -13.41 13.36 4.01
N TYR A 1081 -13.38 13.47 5.34
CA TYR A 1081 -14.38 12.84 6.21
C TYR A 1081 -15.77 13.48 6.04
N CYS A 1082 -15.89 14.79 5.90
CA CYS A 1082 -17.17 15.46 5.71
C CYS A 1082 -17.87 15.07 4.39
N LEU A 1083 -17.13 14.82 3.31
CA LEU A 1083 -17.69 14.29 2.06
C LEU A 1083 -18.35 12.92 2.28
N VAL A 1084 -17.66 11.98 2.96
CA VAL A 1084 -18.20 10.65 3.31
C VAL A 1084 -19.41 10.75 4.26
N LEU A 1085 -19.38 11.70 5.19
CA LEU A 1085 -20.46 11.89 6.16
C LEU A 1085 -21.72 12.49 5.53
N GLU A 1086 -21.59 13.32 4.49
CA GLU A 1086 -22.76 13.95 3.86
C GLU A 1086 -23.61 12.97 3.06
N GLU A 1087 -23.01 11.95 2.43
CA GLU A 1087 -23.77 10.85 1.81
C GLU A 1087 -24.62 10.09 2.84
N LEU A 1088 -24.05 9.83 4.03
CA LEU A 1088 -24.73 9.16 5.13
C LEU A 1088 -25.83 10.04 5.73
N ARG A 1089 -25.60 11.36 5.82
CA ARG A 1089 -26.60 12.35 6.26
C ARG A 1089 -27.78 12.42 5.29
N THR A 1090 -27.50 12.48 3.99
CA THR A 1090 -28.50 12.52 2.91
C THR A 1090 -29.33 11.24 2.88
N GLU A 1091 -28.70 10.06 3.04
CA GLU A 1091 -29.44 8.80 3.13
C GLU A 1091 -30.29 8.71 4.41
N ALA A 1092 -29.79 9.19 5.55
CA ALA A 1092 -30.57 9.25 6.80
C ALA A 1092 -31.82 10.11 6.61
N LEU A 1093 -31.70 11.32 6.04
CA LEU A 1093 -32.82 12.19 5.71
C LEU A 1093 -33.83 11.48 4.79
N ARG A 1094 -33.37 10.96 3.64
CA ARG A 1094 -34.22 10.26 2.65
C ARG A 1094 -35.02 9.10 3.25
N GLN A 1095 -34.44 8.36 4.20
CA GLN A 1095 -35.14 7.25 4.88
C GLN A 1095 -36.21 7.73 5.87
N THR A 1096 -36.04 8.91 6.47
CA THR A 1096 -37.00 9.49 7.43
C THR A 1096 -38.14 10.26 6.74
N GLU A 1097 -37.85 11.05 5.70
CA GLU A 1097 -38.84 11.85 4.96
C GLU A 1097 -39.89 10.98 4.24
N ARG A 1098 -39.44 9.84 3.69
CA ARG A 1098 -40.29 8.85 3.00
C ARG A 1098 -41.40 8.27 3.88
N LEU A 1099 -41.24 8.29 5.20
CA LEU A 1099 -42.25 7.80 6.14
C LEU A 1099 -43.20 8.90 6.61
N GLN A 1100 -42.71 10.13 6.80
CA GLN A 1100 -43.58 11.29 7.07
C GLN A 1100 -44.62 11.50 5.94
N HIS A 1101 -44.21 11.38 4.68
CA HIS A 1101 -45.13 11.46 3.54
C HIS A 1101 -46.12 10.29 3.49
N ALA A 1102 -45.71 9.09 3.91
CA ALA A 1102 -46.59 7.92 3.98
C ALA A 1102 -47.65 8.04 5.10
N GLU A 1103 -47.28 8.59 6.27
CA GLU A 1103 -48.20 8.81 7.38
C GLU A 1103 -49.22 9.92 7.07
N ILE A 1104 -48.79 11.02 6.44
CA ILE A 1104 -49.70 12.08 5.95
C ILE A 1104 -50.70 11.51 4.93
N THR A 1105 -50.24 10.66 4.00
CA THR A 1105 -51.11 10.01 3.01
C THR A 1105 -52.13 9.08 3.65
N HIS A 1106 -51.78 8.43 4.77
CA HIS A 1106 -52.67 7.48 5.46
C HIS A 1106 -53.76 8.15 6.32
N GLN A 1107 -53.62 9.42 6.72
CA GLN A 1107 -54.65 10.11 7.53
C GLN A 1107 -55.84 10.63 6.71
N ASN A 1108 -55.67 10.89 5.41
CA ASN A 1108 -56.75 11.39 4.53
C ASN A 1108 -57.61 10.28 3.88
N GLY A 1109 -57.43 9.01 4.27
CA GLY A 1109 -58.07 7.83 3.68
C GLY A 1109 -59.52 7.54 4.10
N GLY A 1110 -60.40 8.55 4.11
CA GLY A 1110 -61.83 8.37 4.44
C GLY A 1110 -62.65 7.78 3.27
N PRO A 1111 -63.55 6.79 3.50
CA PRO A 1111 -64.28 6.13 2.42
C PRO A 1111 -65.52 6.92 1.96
N HIS A 1112 -65.41 7.66 0.86
CA HIS A 1112 -66.56 8.33 0.24
C HIS A 1112 -67.33 7.44 -0.75
N SER A 1113 -68.66 7.45 -0.62
CA SER A 1113 -69.58 6.76 -1.54
C SER A 1113 -69.75 7.52 -2.86
N ARG A 1114 -70.21 6.82 -3.90
CA ARG A 1114 -70.47 7.37 -5.24
C ARG A 1114 -71.77 8.19 -5.29
N THR A 1115 -71.72 9.34 -5.93
CA THR A 1115 -72.82 9.89 -6.75
C THR A 1115 -72.25 10.75 -7.89
N ASN A 1116 -72.96 10.80 -9.02
CA ASN A 1116 -72.58 11.56 -10.22
C ASN A 1116 -73.19 12.99 -10.20
N VAL A 1117 -73.07 13.71 -11.34
CA VAL A 1117 -73.67 15.01 -11.72
C VAL A 1117 -72.80 16.24 -11.35
N VAL A 1118 -72.61 17.28 -12.17
CA VAL A 1118 -72.44 17.48 -13.65
C VAL A 1118 -72.25 19.01 -13.87
N THR A 1119 -71.29 19.43 -14.72
CA THR A 1119 -71.09 20.81 -15.27
C THR A 1119 -70.98 22.02 -14.33
N GLY A 1120 -70.15 23.01 -14.70
CA GLY A 1120 -70.26 24.40 -14.20
C GLY A 1120 -68.93 25.17 -14.12
N ASN A 1121 -68.83 26.30 -14.83
CA ASN A 1121 -67.74 27.27 -14.72
C ASN A 1121 -67.96 28.25 -13.54
N GLU A 1122 -66.98 29.17 -13.33
CA GLU A 1122 -67.16 30.56 -12.84
C GLU A 1122 -67.65 30.76 -11.37
N GLU A 1123 -67.33 31.85 -10.66
CA GLU A 1123 -66.14 32.74 -10.64
C GLU A 1123 -66.13 33.59 -9.33
N VAL A 1124 -65.00 34.22 -9.00
CA VAL A 1124 -64.88 35.56 -8.34
C VAL A 1124 -65.45 35.84 -6.91
N GLN A 1125 -64.50 36.09 -5.98
CA GLN A 1125 -64.48 37.08 -4.85
C GLN A 1125 -65.45 37.02 -3.64
N GLY A 1126 -64.95 37.42 -2.46
CA GLY A 1126 -65.75 37.61 -1.22
C GLY A 1126 -64.96 37.71 0.10
N GLN A 1127 -64.22 38.81 0.34
CA GLN A 1127 -63.59 39.19 1.63
C GLN A 1127 -64.43 40.27 2.36
N PRO A 1128 -64.11 40.71 3.62
CA PRO A 1128 -63.26 40.14 4.68
C PRO A 1128 -64.13 39.79 5.94
N GLU A 1129 -64.04 40.22 7.22
CA GLU A 1129 -63.16 41.09 8.04
C GLU A 1129 -63.43 40.92 9.57
N ASN A 1130 -62.59 41.55 10.42
CA ASN A 1130 -62.82 41.99 11.83
C ASN A 1130 -62.96 40.96 12.99
N HIS A 1131 -62.41 41.15 14.21
CA HIS A 1131 -61.33 42.01 14.80
C HIS A 1131 -61.13 41.57 16.30
N HIS A 1132 -60.24 42.03 17.22
CA HIS A 1132 -59.18 43.06 17.37
C HIS A 1132 -58.32 42.76 18.66
N LEU A 1133 -57.28 43.56 18.97
CA LEU A 1133 -56.60 43.77 20.30
C LEU A 1133 -55.68 42.66 20.90
N THR A 1134 -54.53 42.96 21.56
CA THR A 1134 -53.83 44.24 21.89
C THR A 1134 -52.29 44.08 21.81
N SER A 1135 -51.53 45.19 21.72
CA SER A 1135 -50.05 45.22 21.57
C SER A 1135 -49.40 46.41 22.31
N LEU A 1136 -48.08 46.36 22.56
CA LEU A 1136 -47.21 47.50 22.89
C LEU A 1136 -45.79 47.38 22.26
N ASN A 1137 -45.60 48.13 21.17
CA ASN A 1137 -44.42 48.87 20.65
C ASN A 1137 -43.10 48.89 21.45
N PHE A 1138 -41.92 49.12 20.83
CA PHE A 1138 -41.37 48.96 19.45
C PHE A 1138 -39.82 49.14 19.61
N PRO A 1139 -38.97 49.83 18.79
CA PRO A 1139 -38.98 50.36 17.39
C PRO A 1139 -38.11 49.44 16.47
N GLU A 1140 -37.56 49.69 15.26
CA GLU A 1140 -37.68 50.52 14.02
C GLU A 1140 -36.56 49.95 13.07
N VAL A 1141 -36.41 50.11 11.75
CA VAL A 1141 -37.16 50.51 10.52
C VAL A 1141 -36.28 49.99 9.34
N GLY A 1142 -36.71 49.69 8.11
CA GLY A 1142 -37.99 49.75 7.39
C GLY A 1142 -37.73 49.46 5.89
N HIS A 1143 -38.61 49.94 4.99
CA HIS A 1143 -38.46 49.98 3.50
C HIS A 1143 -38.44 48.62 2.73
N THR A 1144 -39.48 48.20 1.99
CA THR A 1144 -40.15 48.68 0.73
C THR A 1144 -39.40 48.25 -0.57
N GLU A 1145 -40.02 47.77 -1.67
CA GLU A 1145 -41.44 47.48 -2.00
C GLU A 1145 -41.58 46.61 -3.30
N GLU A 1146 -42.83 46.49 -3.80
CA GLU A 1146 -43.25 46.19 -5.20
C GLU A 1146 -43.27 44.73 -5.75
N PHE A 1147 -43.95 44.60 -6.91
CA PHE A 1147 -44.87 43.51 -7.23
C PHE A 1147 -45.13 43.41 -8.76
N VAL A 1148 -44.87 42.26 -9.40
CA VAL A 1148 -45.47 41.86 -10.69
C VAL A 1148 -45.55 40.33 -10.75
N GLY A 1149 -46.63 39.78 -11.30
CA GLY A 1149 -46.75 38.36 -11.67
C GLY A 1149 -47.40 38.20 -13.04
N PHE A 1150 -47.22 37.02 -13.66
CA PHE A 1150 -47.98 36.61 -14.84
C PHE A 1150 -48.07 35.07 -14.89
N ASP A 1151 -49.28 34.54 -15.01
CA ASP A 1151 -49.54 33.09 -14.97
C ASP A 1151 -49.32 32.40 -16.32
N ALA A 1152 -48.81 31.16 -16.29
CA ALA A 1152 -48.99 30.19 -17.37
C ALA A 1152 -48.80 28.74 -16.89
N SER A 1153 -49.89 27.99 -16.79
CA SER A 1153 -49.97 26.51 -16.78
C SER A 1153 -51.41 26.15 -17.12
N PRO A 1154 -51.68 25.16 -18.01
CA PRO A 1154 -51.26 23.77 -17.76
C PRO A 1154 -50.90 22.92 -19.00
N SER A 1155 -50.44 21.69 -18.75
CA SER A 1155 -51.03 20.41 -19.25
C SER A 1155 -50.06 19.34 -19.78
N SER A 1156 -50.06 18.20 -19.08
CA SER A 1156 -49.89 16.82 -19.59
C SER A 1156 -48.54 16.29 -20.12
N SER A 1157 -48.40 14.97 -19.94
CA SER A 1157 -47.42 14.02 -20.48
C SER A 1157 -46.03 13.93 -19.82
N LEU A 1158 -45.60 12.67 -19.68
CA LEU A 1158 -44.22 12.27 -19.41
C LEU A 1158 -43.36 12.44 -20.67
N ALA A 1159 -42.07 12.69 -20.47
CA ALA A 1159 -40.89 12.19 -21.19
C ALA A 1159 -39.78 13.26 -21.27
N ASP A 1160 -38.55 12.80 -21.06
CA ASP A 1160 -37.25 13.45 -21.34
C ASP A 1160 -36.83 14.73 -20.58
N MET A 1161 -35.51 14.96 -20.65
CA MET A 1161 -34.74 16.13 -20.16
C MET A 1161 -34.64 16.38 -18.64
N THR A 1162 -33.82 15.57 -17.96
CA THR A 1162 -32.86 16.10 -16.96
C THR A 1162 -31.45 15.59 -17.24
N SER A 1163 -30.71 16.31 -18.09
CA SER A 1163 -29.30 16.02 -18.37
C SER A 1163 -28.43 16.37 -17.16
N TRP A 1164 -27.72 15.39 -16.61
CA TRP A 1164 -26.76 15.57 -15.51
C TRP A 1164 -25.33 15.86 -15.99
N GLY A 1165 -25.13 16.11 -17.29
CA GLY A 1165 -23.81 16.22 -17.94
C GLY A 1165 -22.98 17.48 -17.65
N GLN A 1166 -23.16 18.14 -16.51
CA GLN A 1166 -22.40 19.35 -16.15
C GLN A 1166 -21.75 19.36 -14.75
N PHE A 1167 -21.95 18.33 -13.91
CA PHE A 1167 -21.35 18.31 -12.56
C PHE A 1167 -19.91 17.75 -12.50
N ASP A 1168 -19.53 16.85 -13.42
CA ASP A 1168 -18.15 16.30 -13.51
C ASP A 1168 -17.10 17.36 -13.91
N SER A 1169 -17.54 18.46 -14.54
CA SER A 1169 -16.64 19.53 -15.01
C SER A 1169 -16.02 20.38 -13.90
N MET A 1170 -16.47 20.24 -12.64
CA MET A 1170 -16.02 21.07 -11.51
C MET A 1170 -14.96 20.40 -10.61
N VAL A 1171 -14.71 19.10 -10.76
CA VAL A 1171 -13.79 18.35 -9.86
C VAL A 1171 -12.39 18.13 -10.49
N THR A 1172 -12.21 18.50 -11.75
CA THR A 1172 -10.99 18.18 -12.55
C THR A 1172 -10.16 19.40 -12.99
N ILE A 1173 -10.62 20.64 -12.74
CA ILE A 1173 -9.90 21.87 -13.13
C ILE A 1173 -9.99 22.94 -12.03
N SER A 1174 -8.86 23.29 -11.39
CA SER A 1174 -8.54 24.66 -10.94
C SER A 1174 -7.12 24.79 -10.36
N GLY A 1175 -6.13 24.94 -11.26
CA GLY A 1175 -4.79 25.43 -10.91
C GLY A 1175 -4.64 26.92 -11.24
N ILE A 1176 -5.17 27.80 -10.37
CA ILE A 1176 -5.02 29.27 -10.36
C ILE A 1176 -5.17 29.99 -11.72
N SER A 1177 -6.27 30.73 -11.88
CA SER A 1177 -6.28 31.98 -12.65
C SER A 1177 -7.29 32.96 -12.05
N THR A 1178 -6.90 34.24 -11.96
CA THR A 1178 -7.68 35.30 -11.31
C THR A 1178 -8.52 36.07 -12.32
N LEU A 1179 -9.80 36.27 -12.04
CA LEU A 1179 -10.61 37.32 -12.66
C LEU A 1179 -11.47 38.05 -11.62
N GLN A 1180 -11.60 39.36 -11.79
CA GLN A 1180 -12.52 40.22 -11.04
C GLN A 1180 -13.91 40.22 -11.71
N PRO A 1181 -14.99 40.57 -11.00
CA PRO A 1181 -16.31 40.72 -11.60
C PRO A 1181 -16.35 41.91 -12.59
N PRO A 1182 -17.15 41.83 -13.68
CA PRO A 1182 -17.23 42.86 -14.71
C PRO A 1182 -18.12 44.05 -14.33
N PHE A 1183 -17.91 45.15 -15.07
CA PHE A 1183 -18.93 46.17 -15.38
C PHE A 1183 -19.61 45.81 -16.71
#